data_AF-A0A6B1IHW8-F1
#
_entry.id   AF-A0A6B1IHW8-F1
#
_cell.length_a   1.000
_cell.length_b   1.000
_cell.length_c   1.000
_cell.angle_alpha   90.00
_cell.angle_beta   90.00
_cell.angle_gamma   90.00
#
_symmetry.space_group_name_H-M   'P 1'
#
loop_
_entity.id
_entity.type
_entity.pdbx_description
1 polymer ?
#
loop_
_entity_poly.entity_id
_entity_poly.type
_entity_poly.pdbx_seq_one_letter_code
_entity_poly.pdbx_strand_id
1 'polypeptide(L)'
;MKVAVIYNKKNIDPTDVINIYGMTTKEHYNPKTIEQVATALERGGHTVKIIEGTMSSMEELHQFMAKPAAGEPPGIVFNMAYGVQGHDRYTHLPAMLEMLGVPYTGSGPEAHAIVQDKVMTKIVLQKNNLPTADYWVFSTPDDTFDDLKFPVIVKPKMESTSMGTRVVDNHDDLRDAVREEIDKYQQDALVEQFVSGREFAVGMVGNGHHLETFPIVEFAMNGPDDIQTKSDKMSAPRRKLCPAPLDDDTTQEMKELCQEAFKKLGLHDYTRVDIRMDQDGNMYILELNSMASLGKTGSFVAGAVAAGYSYESLINKMLDVAAIRNFGESAARPLIASSGQPLHTVARSYLRTHLETTTQLLRHMLDMNTDVRDVETVNRLGKMMSKRLEHLGFAEHIHHFLDIGDVRYFANHIHPDNDVLILSHLDTPYTSHDHTPFHETKTKIYGTGITESKGGLAVILSALQALRFTKRLRRIRCGILLTTDDSLDGKHSANLIRDYASRSRYILSMKWGDVDGGVAVSGHGRDDYHIEIRDVKDDTRPTISGLIPYACKKVVSLDKLSTEGCRVMVPTLQANTSYGNSPDKASITVVTSYDSFEMGDDIEKKIRRVLKRDGNGARVDVSRWRRRDPVLETDVTHELYSMVEEAAKKVNIPIKPTRRFVSSDISHVPTTIPSLEGLGPLGAGFKSPDEYILRDSLIDRALLLAMVVRDCAKLRTKKEQNK
;
A
#
# COMPACT_ATOMS: atom_id res chain seq x y z
N MET A 1 -4.68 -6.82 21.80
CA MET A 1 -3.85 -7.77 22.56
C MET A 1 -3.67 -7.25 23.98
N LYS A 2 -3.10 -8.04 24.89
CA LYS A 2 -2.69 -7.55 26.21
C LYS A 2 -1.38 -6.76 26.06
N VAL A 3 -1.33 -5.55 26.59
CA VAL A 3 -0.14 -4.67 26.53
C VAL A 3 0.21 -4.23 27.95
N ALA A 4 1.39 -4.60 28.42
CA ALA A 4 1.90 -4.10 29.70
C ALA A 4 2.75 -2.85 29.45
N VAL A 5 2.35 -1.70 29.97
CA VAL A 5 3.17 -0.49 29.95
C VAL A 5 4.05 -0.51 31.19
N ILE A 6 5.36 -0.68 31.01
CA ILE A 6 6.30 -0.78 32.12
C ILE A 6 7.11 0.52 32.23
N TYR A 7 7.22 1.07 33.43
CA TYR A 7 7.93 2.32 33.70
C TYR A 7 8.68 2.28 35.03
N ASN A 8 9.62 3.19 35.25
CA ASN A 8 10.27 3.38 36.56
C ASN A 8 9.77 4.66 37.23
N LYS A 9 9.48 4.59 38.54
CA LYS A 9 9.25 5.78 39.37
C LYS A 9 10.54 6.58 39.55
N LYS A 10 10.38 7.86 39.88
CA LYS A 10 11.50 8.78 40.14
C LYS A 10 12.32 8.37 41.37
N ASN A 11 11.65 7.91 42.42
CA ASN A 11 12.29 7.47 43.65
C ASN A 11 12.15 5.95 43.73
N ILE A 12 13.26 5.26 44.02
CA ILE A 12 13.31 3.81 44.17
C ILE A 12 12.89 3.48 45.60
N ASP A 13 11.89 2.61 45.77
CA ASP A 13 11.57 2.06 47.08
C ASP A 13 12.65 1.05 47.47
N PRO A 14 13.23 1.09 48.68
CA PRO A 14 14.18 0.06 49.14
C PRO A 14 13.62 -1.37 49.09
N THR A 15 12.30 -1.55 49.02
CA THR A 15 11.65 -2.86 48.85
C THR A 15 11.56 -3.32 47.39
N ASP A 16 11.82 -2.45 46.42
CA ASP A 16 11.77 -2.76 44.98
C ASP A 16 13.02 -3.49 44.47
N VAL A 17 14.10 -3.46 45.25
CA VAL A 17 15.39 -4.09 44.96
C VAL A 17 15.96 -4.76 46.21
N ILE A 18 16.81 -5.77 46.03
CA ILE A 18 17.49 -6.43 47.16
C ILE A 18 18.43 -5.45 47.87
N ASN A 19 19.18 -4.63 47.11
CA ASN A 19 20.08 -3.61 47.62
C ASN A 19 20.07 -2.39 46.69
N ILE A 20 20.07 -1.19 47.26
CA ILE A 20 20.36 0.05 46.52
C ILE A 20 21.87 0.27 46.56
N TYR A 21 22.50 0.40 45.38
CA TYR A 21 23.94 0.64 45.28
C TYR A 21 24.30 1.47 44.05
N GLY A 22 25.49 2.07 44.10
CA GLY A 22 25.99 2.93 43.03
C GLY A 22 25.07 4.12 42.75
N MET A 23 25.12 4.60 41.51
CA MET A 23 24.21 5.67 41.06
C MET A 23 22.86 5.08 40.63
N THR A 24 21.79 5.68 41.15
CA THR A 24 20.42 5.37 40.76
C THR A 24 20.02 6.14 39.50
N THR A 25 19.14 5.54 38.69
CA THR A 25 18.65 6.15 37.45
C THR A 25 18.01 7.51 37.74
N LYS A 26 18.49 8.55 37.06
CA LYS A 26 17.96 9.93 37.19
C LYS A 26 16.76 10.16 36.24
N GLU A 27 16.67 9.38 35.18
CA GLU A 27 15.71 9.52 34.08
C GLU A 27 14.40 8.80 34.41
N HIS A 28 13.28 9.48 34.18
CA HIS A 28 11.95 8.94 34.42
C HIS A 28 10.95 9.62 33.51
N TYR A 29 9.93 8.88 33.10
CA TYR A 29 8.77 9.48 32.47
C TYR A 29 7.90 10.19 33.51
N ASN A 30 7.33 11.32 33.14
CA ASN A 30 6.29 11.96 33.95
C ASN A 30 5.07 11.01 34.02
N PRO A 31 4.48 10.77 35.22
CA PRO A 31 3.26 9.97 35.38
C PRO A 31 2.16 10.29 34.36
N LYS A 32 1.95 11.57 34.04
CA LYS A 32 0.96 12.00 33.04
C LYS A 32 1.25 11.48 31.63
N THR A 33 2.53 11.30 31.27
CA THR A 33 2.93 10.74 29.97
C THR A 33 2.65 9.24 29.93
N ILE A 34 2.93 8.53 31.02
CA ILE A 34 2.66 7.09 31.15
C ILE A 34 1.16 6.83 31.02
N GLU A 35 0.33 7.59 31.72
CA GLU A 35 -1.13 7.52 31.60
C GLU A 35 -1.60 7.82 30.16
N GLN A 36 -1.02 8.85 29.51
CA GLN A 36 -1.37 9.18 28.12
C GLN A 36 -1.04 8.06 27.14
N VAL A 37 0.11 7.39 27.31
CA VAL A 37 0.48 6.22 26.49
C VAL A 37 -0.49 5.08 26.76
N ALA A 38 -0.78 4.76 28.02
CA ALA A 38 -1.74 3.71 28.38
C ALA A 38 -3.13 3.99 27.78
N THR A 39 -3.67 5.20 27.94
CA THR A 39 -4.96 5.60 27.34
C THR A 39 -4.93 5.54 25.81
N ALA A 40 -3.82 5.91 25.16
CA ALA A 40 -3.70 5.80 23.71
C ALA A 40 -3.75 4.35 23.23
N LEU A 41 -3.12 3.43 23.97
CA LEU A 41 -3.17 1.99 23.71
C LEU A 41 -4.56 1.41 23.98
N GLU A 42 -5.24 1.83 25.06
CA GLU A 42 -6.63 1.42 25.35
C GLU A 42 -7.59 1.88 24.25
N ARG A 43 -7.45 3.13 23.77
CA ARG A 43 -8.22 3.66 22.62
C ARG A 43 -7.91 2.91 21.33
N GLY A 44 -6.71 2.36 21.22
CA GLY A 44 -6.31 1.40 20.19
C GLY A 44 -6.93 0.00 20.34
N GLY A 45 -7.81 -0.22 21.33
CA GLY A 45 -8.49 -1.49 21.55
C GLY A 45 -7.62 -2.57 22.18
N HIS A 46 -6.57 -2.16 22.89
CA HIS A 46 -5.70 -3.04 23.67
C HIS A 46 -6.19 -3.14 25.11
N THR A 47 -5.98 -4.30 25.73
CA THR A 47 -6.16 -4.44 27.18
C THR A 47 -4.84 -4.02 27.80
N VAL A 48 -4.82 -2.94 28.58
CA VAL A 48 -3.57 -2.34 29.08
C VAL A 48 -3.46 -2.54 30.58
N LYS A 49 -2.25 -2.85 31.06
CA LYS A 49 -1.89 -2.79 32.48
C LYS A 49 -0.62 -1.97 32.64
N ILE A 50 -0.63 -0.99 33.54
CA ILE A 50 0.56 -0.25 33.91
C ILE A 50 1.26 -1.02 35.04
N ILE A 51 2.55 -1.30 34.88
CA ILE A 51 3.37 -2.05 35.85
C ILE A 51 4.64 -1.24 36.13
N GLU A 52 5.07 -1.20 37.39
CA GLU A 52 6.35 -0.60 37.73
C GLU A 52 7.50 -1.57 37.46
N GLY A 53 8.60 -1.11 36.88
CA GLY A 53 9.77 -1.89 36.45
C GLY A 53 10.77 -2.19 37.58
N THR A 54 10.39 -3.06 38.51
CA THR A 54 11.12 -3.45 39.72
C THR A 54 11.25 -4.97 39.83
N MET A 55 11.78 -5.50 40.94
CA MET A 55 11.90 -6.96 41.11
C MET A 55 10.53 -7.68 41.06
N SER A 56 9.45 -7.01 41.45
CA SER A 56 8.09 -7.58 41.47
C SER A 56 7.38 -7.57 40.11
N SER A 57 7.90 -6.86 39.10
CA SER A 57 7.27 -6.78 37.77
C SER A 57 7.05 -8.14 37.14
N MET A 58 7.93 -9.10 37.41
CA MET A 58 7.86 -10.45 36.86
C MET A 58 6.57 -11.17 37.28
N GLU A 59 6.20 -11.07 38.56
CA GLU A 59 5.00 -11.72 39.08
C GLU A 59 3.75 -11.06 38.49
N GLU A 60 3.72 -9.73 38.42
CA GLU A 60 2.63 -8.98 37.83
C GLU A 60 2.45 -9.25 36.32
N LEU A 61 3.57 -9.36 35.59
CA LEU A 61 3.58 -9.71 34.18
C LEU A 61 3.06 -11.12 33.97
N HIS A 62 3.52 -12.08 34.77
CA HIS A 62 3.08 -13.47 34.67
C HIS A 62 1.57 -13.60 34.91
N GLN A 63 1.03 -12.88 35.90
CA GLN A 63 -0.41 -12.84 36.17
C GLN A 63 -1.20 -12.21 35.01
N PHE A 64 -0.71 -11.10 34.45
CA PHE A 64 -1.40 -10.39 33.38
C PHE A 64 -1.32 -11.14 32.03
N MET A 65 -0.14 -11.68 31.70
CA MET A 65 0.18 -12.36 30.45
C MET A 65 0.01 -13.88 30.50
N ALA A 66 -0.80 -14.40 31.43
CA ALA A 66 -1.13 -15.83 31.51
C ALA A 66 -1.47 -16.41 30.12
N LYS A 67 -1.04 -17.68 29.89
CA LYS A 67 -1.07 -18.34 28.59
C LYS A 67 -2.38 -18.06 27.83
N PRO A 68 -2.31 -17.45 26.62
CA PRO A 68 -3.50 -17.13 25.86
C PRO A 68 -4.31 -18.39 25.55
N ALA A 69 -5.64 -18.29 25.60
CA ALA A 69 -6.51 -19.34 25.07
C ALA A 69 -6.25 -19.52 23.57
N ALA A 70 -6.55 -20.71 23.02
CA ALA A 70 -6.34 -20.98 21.60
C ALA A 70 -7.03 -19.89 20.72
N GLY A 71 -6.23 -19.12 19.99
CA GLY A 71 -6.70 -18.02 19.13
C GLY A 71 -6.59 -16.61 19.72
N GLU A 72 -6.15 -16.43 20.98
CA GLU A 72 -5.85 -15.10 21.52
C GLU A 72 -4.45 -14.62 21.11
N PRO A 73 -4.29 -13.34 20.69
CA PRO A 73 -2.99 -12.80 20.33
C PRO A 73 -2.09 -12.69 21.57
N PRO A 74 -0.79 -13.06 21.46
CA PRO A 74 0.15 -12.99 22.57
C PRO A 74 0.27 -11.56 23.14
N GLY A 75 0.66 -11.49 24.42
CA GLY A 75 0.94 -10.23 25.10
C GLY A 75 2.26 -9.62 24.65
N ILE A 76 2.40 -8.30 24.84
CA ILE A 76 3.62 -7.55 24.52
C ILE A 76 3.83 -6.44 25.57
N VAL A 77 5.08 -6.09 25.84
CA VAL A 77 5.43 -4.97 26.71
C VAL A 77 5.65 -3.71 25.89
N PHE A 78 5.01 -2.61 26.28
CA PHE A 78 5.39 -1.27 25.85
C PHE A 78 6.39 -0.71 26.85
N ASN A 79 7.67 -0.68 26.47
CA ASN A 79 8.77 -0.28 27.35
C ASN A 79 8.84 1.24 27.49
N MET A 80 8.67 1.72 28.72
CA MET A 80 8.92 3.10 29.17
C MET A 80 9.81 3.11 30.45
N ALA A 81 10.60 2.06 30.66
CA ALA A 81 11.44 1.86 31.83
C ALA A 81 12.91 2.12 31.47
N TYR A 82 13.54 3.07 32.16
CA TYR A 82 14.95 3.41 32.03
C TYR A 82 15.88 2.54 32.88
N GLY A 83 15.33 1.58 33.63
CA GLY A 83 16.06 0.78 34.61
C GLY A 83 16.20 1.49 35.96
N VAL A 84 16.84 0.80 36.91
CA VAL A 84 16.81 1.19 38.32
C VAL A 84 18.13 1.81 38.79
N GLN A 85 19.26 1.14 38.53
CA GLN A 85 20.59 1.52 39.02
C GLN A 85 21.69 0.84 38.19
N GLY A 86 22.94 1.21 38.38
CA GLY A 86 24.07 0.64 37.64
C GLY A 86 24.32 1.31 36.28
N HIS A 87 25.31 0.80 35.54
CA HIS A 87 25.81 1.46 34.33
C HIS A 87 24.85 1.30 33.13
N ASP A 88 24.54 0.05 32.76
CA ASP A 88 23.72 -0.30 31.58
C ASP A 88 22.22 -0.40 31.91
N ARG A 89 21.71 0.57 32.67
CA ARG A 89 20.36 0.56 33.23
C ARG A 89 19.26 0.35 32.17
N TYR A 90 19.42 0.85 30.95
CA TYR A 90 18.42 0.69 29.88
C TYR A 90 18.24 -0.76 29.44
N THR A 91 19.20 -1.63 29.75
CA THR A 91 19.17 -3.05 29.41
C THR A 91 18.34 -3.89 30.38
N HIS A 92 18.08 -3.40 31.59
CA HIS A 92 17.49 -4.19 32.68
C HIS A 92 16.18 -4.86 32.26
N LEU A 93 15.24 -4.06 31.74
CA LEU A 93 13.94 -4.57 31.35
C LEU A 93 14.02 -5.42 30.06
N PRO A 94 14.64 -4.94 28.95
CA PRO A 94 14.82 -5.77 27.76
C PRO A 94 15.45 -7.14 28.04
N ALA A 95 16.55 -7.19 28.83
CA ALA A 95 17.23 -8.45 29.16
C ALA A 95 16.34 -9.40 29.97
N MET A 96 15.58 -8.86 30.93
CA MET A 96 14.61 -9.63 31.70
C MET A 96 13.49 -10.18 30.80
N LEU A 97 12.97 -9.37 29.88
CA LEU A 97 11.88 -9.77 28.99
C LEU A 97 12.32 -10.81 27.96
N GLU A 98 13.54 -10.72 27.45
CA GLU A 98 14.13 -11.76 26.59
C GLU A 98 14.27 -13.09 27.32
N MET A 99 14.75 -13.07 28.56
CA MET A 99 14.79 -14.27 29.42
C MET A 99 13.41 -14.89 29.62
N LEU A 100 12.37 -14.06 29.76
CA LEU A 100 10.99 -14.50 29.97
C LEU A 100 10.26 -14.90 28.66
N GLY A 101 10.87 -14.66 27.50
CA GLY A 101 10.22 -14.86 26.19
C GLY A 101 9.05 -13.91 25.92
N VAL A 102 9.08 -12.72 26.54
CA VAL A 102 8.04 -11.69 26.37
C VAL A 102 8.54 -10.64 25.39
N PRO A 103 7.86 -10.43 24.25
CA PRO A 103 8.26 -9.41 23.29
C PRO A 103 7.97 -8.00 23.82
N TYR A 104 8.68 -7.01 23.29
CA TYR A 104 8.59 -5.63 23.75
C TYR A 104 8.86 -4.61 22.64
N THR A 105 8.44 -3.37 22.87
CA THR A 105 8.75 -2.22 22.02
C THR A 105 10.14 -1.67 22.30
N GLY A 106 10.89 -1.30 21.26
CA GLY A 106 12.21 -0.68 21.37
C GLY A 106 13.35 -1.66 21.09
N SER A 107 14.57 -1.18 21.34
CA SER A 107 15.80 -1.87 20.96
C SER A 107 16.21 -2.95 21.96
N GLY A 108 17.08 -3.87 21.54
CA GLY A 108 17.59 -4.92 22.42
C GLY A 108 18.61 -4.42 23.46
N PRO A 109 19.02 -5.28 24.42
CA PRO A 109 20.05 -4.96 25.41
C PRO A 109 21.34 -4.41 24.77
N GLU A 110 21.82 -5.04 23.70
CA GLU A 110 23.06 -4.63 23.01
C GLU A 110 22.98 -3.19 22.49
N ALA A 111 21.95 -2.86 21.72
CA ALA A 111 21.76 -1.54 21.16
C ALA A 111 21.53 -0.48 22.26
N HIS A 112 20.81 -0.82 23.34
CA HIS A 112 20.66 0.07 24.48
C HIS A 112 21.98 0.36 25.19
N ALA A 113 22.82 -0.66 25.44
CA ALA A 113 24.12 -0.48 26.07
C ALA A 113 25.05 0.41 25.22
N ILE A 114 25.10 0.16 23.91
CA ILE A 114 25.94 0.95 22.99
C ILE A 114 25.45 2.40 22.92
N VAL A 115 24.14 2.62 22.78
CA VAL A 115 23.56 3.95 22.55
C VAL A 115 23.53 4.80 23.83
N GLN A 116 23.40 4.17 25.00
CA GLN A 116 23.47 4.87 26.28
C GLN A 116 24.89 5.39 26.57
N ASP A 117 25.92 4.65 26.16
CA ASP A 117 27.31 5.09 26.25
C ASP A 117 27.70 5.94 25.02
N LYS A 118 27.80 7.26 25.22
CA LYS A 118 28.14 8.19 24.13
C LYS A 118 29.51 7.90 23.51
N VAL A 119 30.47 7.40 24.29
CA VAL A 119 31.79 7.03 23.76
C VAL A 119 31.65 5.84 22.83
N MET A 120 30.94 4.79 23.27
CA MET A 120 30.71 3.61 22.43
C MET A 120 29.93 3.92 21.16
N THR A 121 28.91 4.77 21.28
CA THR A 121 28.16 5.28 20.11
C THR A 121 29.11 5.92 19.10
N LYS A 122 29.98 6.83 19.54
CA LYS A 122 30.93 7.52 18.66
C LYS A 122 31.94 6.59 18.01
N ILE A 123 32.45 5.60 18.74
CA ILE A 123 33.34 4.57 18.19
C ILE A 123 32.65 3.85 17.03
N VAL A 124 31.38 3.46 17.18
CA VAL A 124 30.60 2.81 16.11
C VAL A 124 30.37 3.76 14.94
N LEU A 125 30.04 5.03 15.20
CA LEU A 125 29.84 6.04 14.16
C LEU A 125 31.11 6.26 13.33
N GLN A 126 32.24 6.58 14.00
CA GLN A 126 33.53 6.81 13.34
C GLN A 126 34.00 5.58 12.56
N LYS A 127 33.84 4.37 13.13
CA LYS A 127 34.21 3.12 12.45
C LYS A 127 33.43 2.89 11.15
N ASN A 128 32.22 3.45 11.05
CA ASN A 128 31.36 3.36 9.87
C ASN A 128 31.40 4.63 9.00
N ASN A 129 32.36 5.53 9.21
CA ASN A 129 32.48 6.80 8.50
C ASN A 129 31.23 7.70 8.63
N LEU A 130 30.52 7.59 9.75
CA LEU A 130 29.41 8.48 10.07
C LEU A 130 29.95 9.68 10.87
N PRO A 131 29.66 10.92 10.45
CA PRO A 131 30.21 12.11 11.07
C PRO A 131 29.70 12.31 12.50
N THR A 132 30.62 12.52 13.42
CA THR A 132 30.37 12.95 14.80
C THR A 132 31.52 13.87 15.21
N ALA A 133 31.28 14.75 16.18
CA ALA A 133 32.32 15.65 16.68
C ALA A 133 33.49 14.86 17.28
N ASP A 134 34.71 15.35 17.07
CA ASP A 134 35.92 14.87 17.74
C ASP A 134 35.71 14.88 19.25
N TYR A 135 36.28 13.89 19.94
CA TYR A 135 36.02 13.70 21.35
C TYR A 135 37.20 13.10 22.10
N TRP A 136 37.22 13.36 23.40
CA TRP A 136 38.24 12.93 24.35
C TRP A 136 37.55 12.43 25.62
N VAL A 137 38.14 11.42 26.25
CA VAL A 137 37.60 10.80 27.47
C VAL A 137 38.54 11.10 28.62
N PHE A 138 38.03 11.80 29.62
CA PHE A 138 38.79 12.18 30.81
C PHE A 138 38.35 11.28 31.97
N SER A 139 39.27 10.44 32.44
CA SER A 139 39.11 9.68 33.68
C SER A 139 39.58 10.49 34.90
N THR A 140 40.42 11.49 34.68
CA THR A 140 40.80 12.47 35.71
C THR A 140 40.79 13.90 35.15
N PRO A 141 40.62 14.94 36.00
CA PRO A 141 40.73 16.33 35.57
C PRO A 141 42.12 16.73 35.04
N ASP A 142 43.12 15.87 35.24
CA ASP A 142 44.52 16.13 34.89
C ASP A 142 44.95 15.42 33.59
N ASP A 143 44.05 14.66 32.95
CA ASP A 143 44.31 14.05 31.66
C ASP A 143 44.53 15.14 30.60
N THR A 144 45.42 14.88 29.63
CA THR A 144 45.80 15.85 28.60
C THR A 144 45.84 15.20 27.22
N PHE A 145 45.49 15.97 26.20
CA PHE A 145 45.39 15.52 24.80
C PHE A 145 45.95 16.61 23.88
N ASP A 146 46.97 16.27 23.09
CA ASP A 146 47.70 17.24 22.25
C ASP A 146 46.87 17.74 21.05
N ASP A 147 45.86 16.98 20.64
CA ASP A 147 44.99 17.28 19.50
C ASP A 147 43.69 17.99 19.89
N LEU A 148 43.50 18.30 21.18
CA LEU A 148 42.33 19.00 21.70
C LEU A 148 42.25 20.45 21.23
N LYS A 149 41.10 20.84 20.69
CA LYS A 149 40.83 22.18 20.15
C LYS A 149 39.60 22.81 20.80
N PHE A 150 39.77 24.01 21.34
CA PHE A 150 38.67 24.81 21.90
C PHE A 150 37.87 25.55 20.79
N PRO A 151 36.57 25.83 21.00
CA PRO A 151 35.78 25.48 22.18
C PRO A 151 35.40 23.99 22.25
N VAL A 152 35.26 23.47 23.46
CA VAL A 152 34.80 22.10 23.75
C VAL A 152 33.56 22.11 24.62
N ILE A 153 32.78 21.04 24.58
CA ILE A 153 31.63 20.82 25.46
C ILE A 153 31.87 19.60 26.35
N VAL A 154 31.74 19.78 27.66
CA VAL A 154 31.88 18.71 28.65
C VAL A 154 30.51 18.12 28.95
N LYS A 155 30.42 16.78 28.95
CA LYS A 155 29.18 16.01 29.12
C LYS A 155 29.42 14.77 29.98
N PRO A 156 28.39 14.30 30.71
CA PRO A 156 28.42 12.98 31.31
C PRO A 156 28.33 11.90 30.22
N LYS A 157 29.14 10.86 30.35
CA LYS A 157 29.24 9.75 29.40
C LYS A 157 27.91 9.00 29.23
N MET A 158 27.25 8.63 30.34
CA MET A 158 26.11 7.69 30.40
C MET A 158 24.72 8.32 30.62
N GLU A 159 24.63 9.64 30.82
CA GLU A 159 23.36 10.33 31.12
C GLU A 159 22.78 11.04 29.90
N SER A 160 21.47 10.98 29.66
CA SER A 160 20.82 11.70 28.56
C SER A 160 20.26 13.06 29.04
N THR A 161 19.68 13.84 28.11
CA THR A 161 18.91 15.09 28.37
C THR A 161 19.70 16.37 28.70
N SER A 162 20.95 16.48 28.26
CA SER A 162 21.77 17.70 28.46
C SER A 162 21.94 18.04 29.96
N MET A 163 22.02 17.01 30.79
CA MET A 163 22.47 17.12 32.17
C MET A 163 23.97 17.45 32.16
N GLY A 164 24.40 18.53 32.81
CA GLY A 164 25.84 18.82 32.99
C GLY A 164 26.57 19.44 31.79
N THR A 165 25.88 19.79 30.69
CA THR A 165 26.55 20.38 29.52
C THR A 165 27.11 21.78 29.79
N ARG A 166 28.43 21.94 29.70
CA ARG A 166 29.14 23.23 29.77
C ARG A 166 30.05 23.39 28.55
N VAL A 167 29.92 24.51 27.84
CA VAL A 167 30.88 24.92 26.80
C VAL A 167 32.06 25.61 27.49
N VAL A 168 33.26 25.29 27.05
CA VAL A 168 34.52 25.69 27.65
C VAL A 168 35.49 26.14 26.56
N ASP A 169 36.21 27.23 26.83
CA ASP A 169 37.12 27.88 25.87
C ASP A 169 38.61 27.77 26.22
N ASN A 170 38.96 27.21 27.39
CA ASN A 170 40.36 27.09 27.84
C ASN A 170 40.57 25.89 28.78
N HIS A 171 41.84 25.53 29.02
CA HIS A 171 42.21 24.35 29.81
C HIS A 171 41.84 24.43 31.30
N ASP A 172 41.88 25.62 31.91
CA ASP A 172 41.58 25.77 33.34
C ASP A 172 40.08 25.52 33.60
N ASP A 173 39.23 26.16 32.80
CA ASP A 173 37.79 25.91 32.82
C ASP A 173 37.43 24.46 32.46
N LEU A 174 38.23 23.80 31.61
CA LEU A 174 38.03 22.41 31.22
C LEU A 174 38.30 21.47 32.38
N ARG A 175 39.43 21.66 33.07
CA ARG A 175 39.79 20.89 34.26
C ARG A 175 38.71 21.01 35.33
N ASP A 176 38.18 22.22 35.55
CA ASP A 176 37.12 22.44 36.54
C ASP A 176 35.79 21.78 36.12
N ALA A 177 35.39 21.91 34.84
CA ALA A 177 34.18 21.26 34.32
C ALA A 177 34.26 19.73 34.37
N VAL A 178 35.42 19.15 34.02
CA VAL A 178 35.67 17.70 34.12
C VAL A 178 35.62 17.24 35.57
N ARG A 179 36.24 17.98 36.51
CA ARG A 179 36.17 17.65 37.93
C ARG A 179 34.74 17.63 38.45
N GLU A 180 33.95 18.66 38.12
CA GLU A 180 32.54 18.73 38.54
C GLU A 180 31.74 17.53 38.00
N GLU A 181 31.92 17.19 36.73
CA GLU A 181 31.20 16.07 36.10
C GLU A 181 31.60 14.71 36.71
N ILE A 182 32.90 14.45 36.91
CA ILE A 182 33.39 13.22 37.56
C ILE A 182 32.87 13.13 38.99
N ASP A 183 32.99 14.19 39.79
CA ASP A 183 32.57 14.19 41.20
C ASP A 183 31.05 13.98 41.32
N LYS A 184 30.27 14.59 40.42
CA LYS A 184 28.80 14.54 40.47
C LYS A 184 28.22 13.24 39.95
N TYR A 185 28.80 12.67 38.89
CA TYR A 185 28.25 11.51 38.19
C TYR A 185 29.05 10.22 38.40
N GLN A 186 30.20 10.29 39.07
CA GLN A 186 31.06 9.16 39.45
C GLN A 186 31.40 8.27 38.24
N GLN A 187 31.75 8.90 37.12
CA GLN A 187 32.06 8.28 35.83
C GLN A 187 33.01 9.16 35.03
N ASP A 188 33.63 8.62 33.98
CA ASP A 188 34.46 9.40 33.05
C ASP A 188 33.66 10.56 32.43
N ALA A 189 34.32 11.70 32.24
CA ALA A 189 33.76 12.84 31.52
C ALA A 189 34.03 12.72 30.02
N LEU A 190 33.01 12.95 29.22
CA LEU A 190 33.13 13.07 27.77
C LEU A 190 33.33 14.54 27.41
N VAL A 191 34.43 14.84 26.74
CA VAL A 191 34.72 16.17 26.19
C VAL A 191 34.62 16.07 24.68
N GLU A 192 33.79 16.90 24.05
CA GLU A 192 33.62 16.91 22.59
C GLU A 192 34.00 18.27 22.03
N GLN A 193 34.49 18.29 20.80
CA GLN A 193 34.60 19.52 20.04
C GLN A 193 33.21 20.17 19.96
N PHE A 194 33.13 21.46 20.28
CA PHE A 194 31.89 22.20 20.13
C PHE A 194 31.68 22.57 18.67
N VAL A 195 30.67 21.95 18.04
CA VAL A 195 30.25 22.28 16.68
C VAL A 195 29.34 23.50 16.75
N SER A 196 29.79 24.66 16.26
CA SER A 196 28.94 25.85 16.15
C SER A 196 27.98 25.72 14.97
N GLY A 197 26.69 26.09 15.15
CA GLY A 197 25.70 26.04 14.06
C GLY A 197 24.28 25.68 14.49
N ARG A 198 23.50 25.11 13.56
CA ARG A 198 22.07 24.80 13.71
C ARG A 198 21.87 23.42 14.33
N GLU A 199 20.88 23.27 15.22
CA GLU A 199 20.57 22.01 15.92
C GLU A 199 19.25 21.41 15.45
N PHE A 200 19.27 20.11 15.15
CA PHE A 200 18.14 19.37 14.61
C PHE A 200 17.88 18.09 15.41
N ALA A 201 16.61 17.67 15.41
CA ALA A 201 16.18 16.38 15.91
C ALA A 201 15.39 15.64 14.82
N VAL A 202 15.79 14.40 14.56
CA VAL A 202 15.19 13.53 13.55
C VAL A 202 14.63 12.29 14.22
N GLY A 203 13.30 12.16 14.22
CA GLY A 203 12.62 10.97 14.76
C GLY A 203 12.44 9.91 13.68
N MET A 204 12.58 8.64 14.06
CA MET A 204 12.32 7.50 13.18
C MET A 204 11.44 6.47 13.86
N VAL A 205 10.59 5.79 13.09
CA VAL A 205 9.75 4.68 13.55
C VAL A 205 9.68 3.59 12.48
N GLY A 206 9.82 2.33 12.85
CA GLY A 206 9.84 1.20 11.92
C GLY A 206 11.10 0.35 12.02
N ASN A 207 11.22 -0.62 11.11
CA ASN A 207 12.35 -1.54 11.01
C ASN A 207 12.63 -1.85 9.53
N GLY A 208 13.89 -2.09 9.18
CA GLY A 208 14.29 -2.50 7.82
C GLY A 208 13.75 -1.57 6.73
N HIS A 209 13.16 -2.14 5.67
CA HIS A 209 12.57 -1.37 4.56
C HIS A 209 11.31 -0.58 4.94
N HIS A 210 10.74 -0.80 6.13
CA HIS A 210 9.60 -0.05 6.66
C HIS A 210 10.00 1.04 7.66
N LEU A 211 11.30 1.35 7.76
CA LEU A 211 11.79 2.45 8.57
C LEU A 211 11.33 3.78 7.97
N GLU A 212 10.53 4.51 8.73
CA GLU A 212 10.03 5.83 8.36
C GLU A 212 10.80 6.90 9.14
N THR A 213 11.26 7.93 8.43
CA THR A 213 11.91 9.10 9.02
C THR A 213 10.96 10.29 8.99
N PHE A 214 10.66 10.84 10.16
CA PHE A 214 9.76 11.98 10.31
C PHE A 214 10.35 13.26 9.70
N PRO A 215 9.52 14.28 9.40
CA PRO A 215 9.99 15.62 9.12
C PRO A 215 10.97 16.11 10.19
N ILE A 216 12.06 16.70 9.73
CA ILE A 216 13.16 17.19 10.58
C ILE A 216 12.63 18.32 11.46
N VAL A 217 12.96 18.29 12.74
CA VAL A 217 12.65 19.35 13.70
C VAL A 217 13.91 20.17 13.93
N GLU A 218 13.86 21.47 13.69
CA GLU A 218 14.92 22.41 14.06
C GLU A 218 14.60 23.11 15.38
N PHE A 219 15.60 23.26 16.24
CA PHE A 219 15.51 24.10 17.42
C PHE A 219 15.94 25.53 17.07
N ALA A 220 15.01 26.49 17.20
CA ALA A 220 15.32 27.90 16.92
C ALA A 220 16.27 28.45 18.01
N MET A 221 17.55 28.53 17.67
CA MET A 221 18.61 29.10 18.51
C MET A 221 18.68 30.63 18.36
N ASN A 222 19.20 31.34 19.37
CA ASN A 222 19.40 32.79 19.30
C ASN A 222 20.73 33.16 18.60
N GLY A 223 21.61 32.18 18.41
CA GLY A 223 22.90 32.31 17.74
C GLY A 223 23.53 30.92 17.50
N PRO A 224 24.62 30.84 16.73
CA PRO A 224 25.21 29.56 16.32
C PRO A 224 25.95 28.85 17.47
N ASP A 225 26.39 29.57 18.51
CA ASP A 225 27.05 29.00 19.69
C ASP A 225 26.08 28.71 20.85
N ASP A 226 24.80 28.92 20.62
CA ASP A 226 23.78 28.74 21.63
C ASP A 226 23.58 27.25 21.93
N ILE A 227 23.32 26.91 23.18
CA ILE A 227 23.03 25.54 23.63
C ILE A 227 21.71 25.49 24.40
N GLN A 228 21.09 24.32 24.49
CA GLN A 228 19.90 24.13 25.31
C GLN A 228 20.17 23.16 26.46
N THR A 229 20.33 23.71 27.67
CA THR A 229 20.51 22.93 28.89
C THR A 229 19.18 22.31 29.36
N LYS A 230 19.23 21.36 30.30
CA LYS A 230 18.01 20.79 30.90
C LYS A 230 17.13 21.84 31.59
N SER A 231 17.72 22.82 32.26
CA SER A 231 16.98 23.92 32.89
C SER A 231 16.16 24.69 31.85
N ASP A 232 16.75 25.02 30.70
CA ASP A 232 16.07 25.75 29.61
C ASP A 232 14.90 24.94 29.05
N LYS A 233 15.07 23.62 28.93
CA LYS A 233 13.99 22.71 28.49
C LYS A 233 12.78 22.71 29.44
N MET A 234 13.00 23.00 30.73
CA MET A 234 11.94 23.00 31.75
C MET A 234 11.31 24.38 31.98
N SER A 235 12.08 25.47 31.91
CA SER A 235 11.61 26.83 32.24
C SER A 235 11.16 27.63 31.01
N ALA A 236 11.85 27.51 29.87
CA ALA A 236 11.61 28.28 28.66
C ALA A 236 12.00 27.47 27.40
N PRO A 237 11.21 26.45 27.02
CA PRO A 237 11.56 25.58 25.90
C PRO A 237 11.63 26.37 24.59
N ARG A 238 12.72 26.19 23.84
CA ARG A 238 12.93 26.84 22.55
C ARG A 238 11.84 26.50 21.54
N ARG A 239 11.55 27.46 20.66
CA ARG A 239 10.61 27.28 19.55
C ARG A 239 11.16 26.19 18.61
N LYS A 240 10.26 25.31 18.18
CA LYS A 240 10.58 24.22 17.23
C LYS A 240 10.02 24.57 15.87
N LEU A 241 10.84 24.44 14.83
CA LEU A 241 10.43 24.60 13.44
C LEU A 241 10.34 23.18 12.83
N CYS A 242 9.15 22.80 12.39
CA CYS A 242 8.90 21.47 11.82
C CYS A 242 7.82 21.58 10.73
N PRO A 243 8.09 21.20 9.47
CA PRO A 243 9.41 20.79 8.96
C PRO A 243 10.46 21.91 9.11
N ALA A 244 11.72 21.53 9.32
CA ALA A 244 12.83 22.46 9.35
C ALA A 244 12.98 23.16 7.98
N PRO A 245 13.25 24.48 7.93
CA PRO A 245 13.56 25.20 6.70
C PRO A 245 14.93 24.79 6.15
N LEU A 246 14.96 23.69 5.41
CA LEU A 246 16.10 23.14 4.67
C LEU A 246 15.67 22.91 3.22
N ASP A 247 16.61 22.92 2.28
CA ASP A 247 16.35 22.44 0.92
C ASP A 247 16.17 20.92 0.89
N ASP A 248 15.64 20.41 -0.22
CA ASP A 248 15.29 18.99 -0.36
C ASP A 248 16.53 18.07 -0.33
N ASP A 249 17.67 18.50 -0.87
CA ASP A 249 18.90 17.72 -0.93
C ASP A 249 19.50 17.56 0.47
N THR A 250 19.67 18.67 1.20
CA THR A 250 20.12 18.68 2.61
C THR A 250 19.17 17.88 3.51
N THR A 251 17.86 17.99 3.28
CA THR A 251 16.84 17.22 4.02
C THR A 251 17.03 15.72 3.78
N GLN A 252 17.25 15.31 2.54
CA GLN A 252 17.41 13.91 2.19
C GLN A 252 18.72 13.33 2.74
N GLU A 253 19.82 14.06 2.61
CA GLU A 253 21.13 13.68 3.16
C GLU A 253 21.06 13.46 4.67
N MET A 254 20.42 14.38 5.41
CA MET A 254 20.28 14.24 6.87
C MET A 254 19.45 13.01 7.26
N LYS A 255 18.39 12.71 6.50
CA LYS A 255 17.57 11.51 6.74
C LYS A 255 18.35 10.23 6.48
N GLU A 256 19.11 10.17 5.39
CA GLU A 256 19.96 9.01 5.05
C GLU A 256 21.03 8.79 6.11
N LEU A 257 21.67 9.86 6.58
CA LEU A 257 22.63 9.83 7.67
C LEU A 257 22.02 9.23 8.96
N CYS A 258 20.81 9.65 9.34
CA CYS A 258 20.10 9.09 10.49
C CYS A 258 19.75 7.61 10.29
N GLN A 259 19.26 7.23 9.11
CA GLN A 259 18.87 5.85 8.80
C GLN A 259 20.07 4.89 8.84
N GLU A 260 21.22 5.33 8.33
CA GLU A 260 22.44 4.52 8.39
C GLU A 260 22.92 4.37 9.84
N ALA A 261 22.92 5.46 10.63
CA ALA A 261 23.25 5.38 12.06
C ALA A 261 22.32 4.43 12.82
N PHE A 262 21.01 4.49 12.57
CA PHE A 262 20.01 3.58 13.14
C PHE A 262 20.36 2.11 12.88
N LYS A 263 20.70 1.79 11.62
CA LYS A 263 21.05 0.44 11.20
C LYS A 263 22.36 -0.04 11.82
N LYS A 264 23.40 0.81 11.84
CA LYS A 264 24.73 0.44 12.34
C LYS A 264 24.79 0.23 13.85
N LEU A 265 23.92 0.92 14.59
CA LEU A 265 23.80 0.78 16.04
C LEU A 265 22.84 -0.34 16.47
N GLY A 266 22.27 -1.10 15.53
CA GLY A 266 21.37 -2.21 15.84
C GLY A 266 20.04 -1.76 16.46
N LEU A 267 19.62 -0.52 16.20
CA LEU A 267 18.40 0.03 16.77
C LEU A 267 17.15 -0.62 16.14
N HIS A 268 16.09 -0.68 16.94
CA HIS A 268 14.80 -1.22 16.53
C HIS A 268 13.65 -0.32 16.96
N ASP A 269 12.57 -0.45 16.19
CA ASP A 269 11.25 0.13 16.36
C ASP A 269 11.16 1.66 16.31
N TYR A 270 11.99 2.38 17.06
CA TYR A 270 12.02 3.85 17.06
C TYR A 270 13.31 4.42 17.65
N THR A 271 13.66 5.64 17.24
CA THR A 271 14.75 6.43 17.85
C THR A 271 14.56 7.92 17.57
N ARG A 272 15.34 8.75 18.28
CA ARG A 272 15.58 10.15 17.89
C ARG A 272 17.09 10.37 17.74
N VAL A 273 17.51 10.93 16.63
CA VAL A 273 18.89 11.36 16.38
C VAL A 273 18.96 12.87 16.52
N ASP A 274 19.92 13.35 17.32
CA ASP A 274 20.21 14.77 17.47
C ASP A 274 21.45 15.10 16.63
N ILE A 275 21.35 16.13 15.78
CA ILE A 275 22.37 16.52 14.80
C ILE A 275 22.67 18.00 14.95
N ARG A 276 23.93 18.38 14.76
CA ARG A 276 24.35 19.76 14.57
C ARG A 276 24.94 19.94 13.17
N MET A 277 24.56 21.02 12.49
CA MET A 277 25.10 21.38 11.18
C MET A 277 25.86 22.69 11.30
N ASP A 278 27.11 22.70 10.85
CA ASP A 278 27.95 23.90 10.88
C ASP A 278 27.59 24.92 9.79
N GLN A 279 28.36 26.00 9.70
CA GLN A 279 28.12 27.08 8.72
C GLN A 279 28.45 26.68 7.28
N ASP A 280 29.30 25.67 7.10
CA ASP A 280 29.69 25.14 5.78
C ASP A 280 28.73 24.04 5.30
N GLY A 281 27.76 23.64 6.15
CA GLY A 281 26.77 22.61 5.85
C GLY A 281 27.17 21.21 6.31
N ASN A 282 28.30 21.04 7.00
CA ASN A 282 28.71 19.73 7.48
C ASN A 282 27.83 19.28 8.66
N MET A 283 27.28 18.07 8.57
CA MET A 283 26.41 17.50 9.59
C MET A 283 27.18 16.60 10.54
N TYR A 284 26.92 16.75 11.84
CA TYR A 284 27.54 15.95 12.91
C TYR A 284 26.46 15.33 13.78
N ILE A 285 26.48 14.00 13.89
CA ILE A 285 25.63 13.29 14.83
C ILE A 285 26.16 13.54 16.24
N LEU A 286 25.32 14.12 17.10
CA LEU A 286 25.64 14.40 18.49
C LEU A 286 25.28 13.23 19.40
N GLU A 287 24.05 12.74 19.27
CA GLU A 287 23.50 11.72 20.17
C GLU A 287 22.38 10.95 19.48
N LEU A 288 22.28 9.64 19.76
CA LEU A 288 21.10 8.84 19.45
C LEU A 288 20.37 8.51 20.75
N ASN A 289 19.05 8.59 20.71
CA ASN A 289 18.20 8.29 21.84
C ASN A 289 17.40 7.02 21.51
N SER A 290 17.86 5.87 22.00
CA SER A 290 17.19 4.57 21.81
C SER A 290 15.81 4.49 22.49
N MET A 291 15.53 5.41 23.43
CA MET A 291 14.21 5.62 24.03
C MET A 291 13.85 7.12 23.95
N ALA A 292 13.33 7.53 22.80
CA ALA A 292 12.94 8.92 22.57
C ALA A 292 11.79 9.35 23.50
N SER A 293 11.86 10.58 24.03
CA SER A 293 10.81 11.11 24.90
C SER A 293 9.45 11.18 24.18
N LEU A 294 8.47 10.53 24.79
CA LEU A 294 7.08 10.46 24.31
C LEU A 294 6.19 11.58 24.87
N GLY A 295 6.76 12.62 25.49
CA GLY A 295 5.97 13.78 25.91
C GLY A 295 5.37 14.52 24.70
N LYS A 296 4.14 15.01 24.80
CA LYS A 296 3.44 15.73 23.69
C LYS A 296 4.19 16.93 23.14
N THR A 297 5.03 17.56 23.96
CA THR A 297 5.86 18.70 23.57
C THR A 297 7.27 18.28 23.13
N GLY A 298 7.61 16.99 23.13
CA GLY A 298 8.90 16.44 22.73
C GLY A 298 9.16 16.57 21.23
N SER A 299 10.43 16.62 20.81
CA SER A 299 10.80 16.72 19.39
C SER A 299 10.39 15.49 18.59
N PHE A 300 10.48 14.29 19.16
CA PHE A 300 10.02 13.05 18.51
C PHE A 300 8.52 13.12 18.16
N VAL A 301 7.68 13.53 19.12
CA VAL A 301 6.24 13.69 18.89
C VAL A 301 5.95 14.86 17.94
N ALA A 302 6.69 15.96 18.03
CA ALA A 302 6.52 17.10 17.11
C ALA A 302 6.79 16.69 15.65
N GLY A 303 7.87 15.94 15.40
CA GLY A 303 8.17 15.39 14.07
C GLY A 303 7.08 14.44 13.59
N ALA A 304 6.61 13.52 14.44
CA ALA A 304 5.53 12.61 14.11
C ALA A 304 4.20 13.34 13.76
N VAL A 305 3.87 14.40 14.50
CA VAL A 305 2.67 15.21 14.24
C VAL A 305 2.78 15.90 12.87
N ALA A 306 3.96 16.44 12.53
CA ALA A 306 4.19 17.00 11.20
C ALA A 306 4.14 15.94 10.09
N ALA A 307 4.45 14.68 10.39
CA ALA A 307 4.27 13.53 9.48
C ALA A 307 2.78 13.12 9.32
N GLY A 308 1.86 13.71 10.08
CA GLY A 308 0.43 13.43 10.01
C GLY A 308 -0.10 12.48 11.09
N TYR A 309 0.72 12.08 12.06
CA TYR A 309 0.28 11.25 13.18
C TYR A 309 -0.44 12.07 14.26
N SER A 310 -1.59 11.58 14.73
CA SER A 310 -2.06 11.93 16.07
C SER A 310 -1.20 11.23 17.12
N TYR A 311 -1.15 11.76 18.34
CA TYR A 311 -0.46 11.11 19.46
C TYR A 311 -0.90 9.65 19.63
N GLU A 312 -2.20 9.38 19.53
CA GLU A 312 -2.76 8.03 19.66
C GLU A 312 -2.28 7.12 18.52
N SER A 313 -2.31 7.61 17.29
CA SER A 313 -1.85 6.83 16.13
C SER A 313 -0.34 6.57 16.17
N LEU A 314 0.46 7.49 16.72
CA LEU A 314 1.90 7.30 16.90
C LEU A 314 2.18 6.17 17.90
N ILE A 315 1.56 6.22 19.08
CA ILE A 315 1.76 5.20 20.12
C ILE A 315 1.33 3.82 19.61
N ASN A 316 0.20 3.73 18.91
CA ASN A 316 -0.24 2.46 18.31
C ASN A 316 0.67 2.03 17.15
N LYS A 317 1.18 2.95 16.33
CA LYS A 317 2.16 2.65 15.29
C LYS A 317 3.44 2.05 15.88
N MET A 318 3.94 2.60 16.99
CA MET A 318 5.12 2.06 17.68
C MET A 318 4.87 0.63 18.18
N LEU A 319 3.68 0.38 18.75
CA LEU A 319 3.28 -0.96 19.16
C LEU A 319 3.18 -1.92 17.97
N ASP A 320 2.55 -1.50 16.87
CA ASP A 320 2.37 -2.30 15.67
C ASP A 320 3.71 -2.68 15.04
N VAL A 321 4.67 -1.74 15.01
CA VAL A 321 6.03 -2.00 14.52
C VAL A 321 6.70 -3.11 15.34
N ALA A 322 6.61 -3.05 16.66
CA ALA A 322 7.14 -4.09 17.54
C ALA A 322 6.40 -5.42 17.37
N ALA A 323 5.07 -5.38 17.24
CA ALA A 323 4.26 -6.58 17.04
C ALA A 323 4.58 -7.28 15.70
N ILE A 324 4.74 -6.52 14.62
CA ILE A 324 5.14 -7.06 13.31
C ILE A 324 6.53 -7.70 13.40
N ARG A 325 7.49 -7.03 14.04
CA ARG A 325 8.85 -7.56 14.23
C ARG A 325 8.86 -8.91 14.96
N ASN A 326 8.02 -9.08 15.98
CA ASN A 326 8.04 -10.26 16.85
C ASN A 326 7.07 -11.37 16.43
N PHE A 327 5.97 -11.05 15.76
CA PHE A 327 4.89 -12.00 15.47
C PHE A 327 4.52 -12.08 13.97
N GLY A 328 5.15 -11.28 13.11
CA GLY A 328 4.86 -11.21 11.67
C GLY A 328 3.64 -10.34 11.32
N GLU A 329 3.43 -10.12 10.03
CA GLU A 329 2.36 -9.22 9.51
C GLU A 329 0.94 -9.64 9.93
N SER A 330 0.69 -10.93 10.17
CA SER A 330 -0.62 -11.42 10.60
C SER A 330 -1.01 -10.97 12.01
N ALA A 331 -0.06 -10.50 12.82
CA ALA A 331 -0.29 -10.03 14.19
C ALA A 331 -0.50 -8.52 14.28
N ALA A 332 -0.15 -7.76 13.23
CA ALA A 332 -0.50 -6.35 13.13
C ALA A 332 -2.02 -6.22 13.18
N ARG A 333 -2.55 -5.67 14.28
CA ARG A 333 -3.91 -5.15 14.22
C ARG A 333 -3.81 -3.88 13.38
N PRO A 334 -4.58 -3.77 12.29
CA PRO A 334 -4.56 -2.57 11.50
C PRO A 334 -4.86 -1.35 12.39
N LEU A 335 -3.94 -0.37 12.42
CA LEU A 335 -4.07 0.96 13.03
C LEU A 335 -5.55 1.32 13.18
N ILE A 336 -6.06 1.32 14.42
CA ILE A 336 -7.47 1.68 14.63
C ILE A 336 -7.62 3.14 14.17
N ALA A 337 -8.33 3.29 13.06
CA ALA A 337 -8.88 4.56 12.60
C ALA A 337 -9.40 5.33 13.82
N SER A 338 -8.83 6.50 14.11
CA SER A 338 -9.33 7.35 15.19
C SER A 338 -10.83 7.54 14.95
N SER A 339 -11.66 7.23 15.95
CA SER A 339 -13.11 7.36 15.84
C SER A 339 -13.44 8.85 15.58
N GLY A 340 -13.63 9.20 14.31
CA GLY A 340 -13.85 10.58 13.87
C GLY A 340 -13.29 10.91 12.48
N GLN A 341 -12.26 10.20 11.99
CA GLN A 341 -11.71 10.50 10.66
C GLN A 341 -12.61 9.99 9.52
N PRO A 342 -12.78 10.75 8.42
CA PRO A 342 -13.54 10.32 7.25
C PRO A 342 -12.98 9.02 6.66
N LEU A 343 -13.85 8.12 6.19
CA LEU A 343 -13.46 6.85 5.58
C LEU A 343 -12.36 7.02 4.53
N HIS A 344 -12.49 8.03 3.67
CA HIS A 344 -11.58 8.21 2.56
C HIS A 344 -10.16 8.54 3.00
N THR A 345 -9.98 9.29 4.10
CA THR A 345 -8.66 9.62 4.65
C THR A 345 -7.95 8.36 5.13
N VAL A 346 -8.66 7.57 5.93
CA VAL A 346 -8.15 6.33 6.52
C VAL A 346 -7.87 5.28 5.44
N ALA A 347 -8.81 5.08 4.52
CA ALA A 347 -8.67 4.15 3.41
C ALA A 347 -7.51 4.56 2.48
N ARG A 348 -7.36 5.85 2.15
CA ARG A 348 -6.24 6.34 1.34
C ARG A 348 -4.90 6.10 2.02
N SER A 349 -4.79 6.37 3.33
CA SER A 349 -3.56 6.10 4.08
C SER A 349 -3.22 4.62 4.07
N TYR A 350 -4.22 3.74 4.30
CA TYR A 350 -4.05 2.30 4.23
C TYR A 350 -3.55 1.84 2.85
N LEU A 351 -4.19 2.31 1.78
CA LEU A 351 -3.83 1.94 0.41
C LEU A 351 -2.42 2.40 0.04
N ARG A 352 -2.00 3.59 0.51
CA ARG A 352 -0.62 4.09 0.32
C ARG A 352 0.40 3.21 1.01
N THR A 353 0.17 2.84 2.27
CA THR A 353 1.12 1.99 3.02
C THR A 353 1.21 0.56 2.50
N HIS A 354 0.21 0.10 1.73
CA HIS A 354 0.15 -1.25 1.16
C HIS A 354 0.32 -1.27 -0.37
N LEU A 355 0.72 -0.16 -1.01
CA LEU A 355 0.93 -0.11 -2.46
C LEU A 355 2.00 -1.10 -2.91
N GLU A 356 3.09 -1.21 -2.17
CA GLU A 356 4.20 -2.11 -2.51
C GLU A 356 3.76 -3.58 -2.41
N THR A 357 3.08 -3.97 -1.34
CA THR A 357 2.49 -5.31 -1.20
C THR A 357 1.48 -5.62 -2.31
N THR A 358 0.67 -4.63 -2.70
CA THR A 358 -0.28 -4.76 -3.82
C THR A 358 0.45 -4.96 -5.15
N THR A 359 1.55 -4.23 -5.36
CA THR A 359 2.39 -4.33 -6.55
C THR A 359 3.09 -5.69 -6.63
N GLN A 360 3.59 -6.21 -5.51
CA GLN A 360 4.15 -7.56 -5.44
C GLN A 360 3.10 -8.64 -5.72
N LEU A 361 1.88 -8.50 -5.19
CA LEU A 361 0.78 -9.40 -5.52
C LEU A 361 0.47 -9.37 -7.03
N LEU A 362 0.44 -8.17 -7.61
CA LEU A 362 0.20 -7.99 -9.04
C LEU A 362 1.32 -8.61 -9.89
N ARG A 363 2.59 -8.49 -9.47
CA ARG A 363 3.73 -9.20 -10.09
C ARG A 363 3.48 -10.71 -10.13
N HIS A 364 3.12 -11.31 -9.00
CA HIS A 364 2.79 -12.74 -8.95
C HIS A 364 1.59 -13.13 -9.85
N MET A 365 0.59 -12.26 -9.98
CA MET A 365 -0.51 -12.48 -10.93
C MET A 365 -0.02 -12.43 -12.37
N LEU A 366 0.85 -11.47 -12.70
CA LEU A 366 1.34 -11.25 -14.06
C LEU A 366 2.27 -12.35 -14.53
N ASP A 367 3.09 -12.91 -13.65
CA ASP A 367 3.95 -14.07 -13.95
C ASP A 367 3.16 -15.34 -14.33
N MET A 368 1.86 -15.40 -14.01
CA MET A 368 0.98 -16.49 -14.43
C MET A 368 0.33 -16.14 -15.78
N ASN A 369 0.73 -16.80 -16.88
CA ASN A 369 0.03 -16.60 -18.14
C ASN A 369 -1.35 -17.27 -18.12
N THR A 370 -2.41 -16.50 -17.89
CA THR A 370 -3.78 -17.00 -17.83
C THR A 370 -4.45 -16.95 -19.20
N ASP A 371 -3.86 -17.59 -20.21
CA ASP A 371 -4.54 -17.82 -21.50
C ASP A 371 -5.86 -18.52 -21.22
N VAL A 372 -6.95 -18.07 -21.83
CA VAL A 372 -8.27 -18.71 -21.72
C VAL A 372 -8.27 -20.21 -22.07
N ARG A 373 -7.28 -20.67 -22.86
CA ARG A 373 -7.10 -22.09 -23.19
C ARG A 373 -6.29 -22.87 -22.15
N ASP A 374 -5.57 -22.19 -21.26
CA ASP A 374 -4.82 -22.79 -20.15
C ASP A 374 -5.69 -22.81 -18.87
N VAL A 375 -6.59 -23.79 -18.85
CA VAL A 375 -7.51 -24.02 -17.73
C VAL A 375 -6.80 -24.21 -16.40
N GLU A 376 -5.60 -24.83 -16.40
CA GLU A 376 -4.85 -25.08 -15.18
C GLU A 376 -4.37 -23.77 -14.56
N THR A 377 -3.75 -22.91 -15.37
CA THR A 377 -3.22 -21.62 -14.90
C THR A 377 -4.33 -20.64 -14.52
N VAL A 378 -5.44 -20.61 -15.28
CA VAL A 378 -6.64 -19.85 -14.92
C VAL A 378 -7.19 -20.27 -13.56
N ASN A 379 -7.31 -21.58 -13.32
CA ASN A 379 -7.76 -22.11 -12.03
C ASN A 379 -6.77 -21.83 -10.89
N ARG A 380 -5.47 -21.79 -11.18
CA ARG A 380 -4.44 -21.42 -10.20
C ARG A 380 -4.58 -19.96 -9.77
N LEU A 381 -4.81 -19.03 -10.69
CA LEU A 381 -5.14 -17.63 -10.35
C LEU A 381 -6.44 -17.55 -9.54
N GLY A 382 -7.46 -18.31 -9.93
CA GLY A 382 -8.72 -18.44 -9.19
C GLY A 382 -8.51 -18.86 -7.73
N LYS A 383 -7.75 -19.94 -7.48
CA LYS A 383 -7.39 -20.39 -6.13
C LYS A 383 -6.61 -19.34 -5.33
N MET A 384 -5.77 -18.54 -6.00
CA MET A 384 -5.07 -17.44 -5.34
C MET A 384 -6.06 -16.37 -4.87
N MET A 385 -7.06 -16.03 -5.69
CA MET A 385 -8.16 -15.14 -5.30
C MET A 385 -8.99 -15.72 -4.16
N SER A 386 -9.32 -17.01 -4.19
CA SER A 386 -10.07 -17.69 -3.13
C SER A 386 -9.41 -17.53 -1.77
N LYS A 387 -8.11 -17.83 -1.66
CA LYS A 387 -7.35 -17.67 -0.42
C LYS A 387 -7.39 -16.23 0.10
N ARG A 388 -7.30 -15.22 -0.77
CA ARG A 388 -7.28 -13.82 -0.35
C ARG A 388 -8.68 -13.34 0.08
N LEU A 389 -9.73 -13.74 -0.64
CA LEU A 389 -11.10 -13.36 -0.34
C LEU A 389 -11.66 -14.10 0.88
N GLU A 390 -11.28 -15.36 1.10
CA GLU A 390 -11.62 -16.13 2.30
C GLU A 390 -11.12 -15.42 3.56
N HIS A 391 -9.86 -14.97 3.56
CA HIS A 391 -9.33 -14.19 4.69
C HIS A 391 -10.15 -12.93 4.97
N LEU A 392 -10.77 -12.31 3.96
CA LEU A 392 -11.64 -11.13 4.09
C LEU A 392 -13.06 -11.47 4.56
N GLY A 393 -13.38 -12.75 4.72
CA GLY A 393 -14.68 -13.24 5.20
C GLY A 393 -15.69 -13.51 4.09
N PHE A 394 -15.24 -13.79 2.87
CA PHE A 394 -16.10 -14.23 1.78
C PHE A 394 -16.18 -15.77 1.74
N ALA A 395 -17.39 -16.29 1.58
CA ALA A 395 -17.64 -17.69 1.24
C ALA A 395 -17.61 -17.87 -0.28
N GLU A 396 -17.06 -18.99 -0.75
CA GLU A 396 -16.89 -19.30 -2.17
C GLU A 396 -17.93 -20.33 -2.65
N HIS A 397 -18.39 -20.13 -3.89
CA HIS A 397 -19.12 -21.12 -4.68
C HIS A 397 -18.48 -21.24 -6.06
N ILE A 398 -18.20 -22.47 -6.50
CA ILE A 398 -17.45 -22.75 -7.73
C ILE A 398 -18.37 -23.41 -8.76
N HIS A 399 -18.37 -22.87 -9.99
CA HIS A 399 -19.02 -23.45 -11.15
C HIS A 399 -17.94 -24.05 -12.06
N HIS A 400 -17.93 -25.37 -12.17
CA HIS A 400 -16.90 -26.09 -12.90
C HIS A 400 -17.22 -26.18 -14.40
N PHE A 401 -16.27 -25.76 -15.24
CA PHE A 401 -16.30 -25.99 -16.68
C PHE A 401 -15.01 -26.68 -17.15
N LEU A 402 -15.15 -27.65 -18.04
CA LEU A 402 -14.01 -28.40 -18.58
C LEU A 402 -13.16 -27.55 -19.54
N ASP A 403 -13.80 -26.74 -20.37
CA ASP A 403 -13.13 -26.06 -21.49
C ASP A 403 -12.55 -24.68 -21.14
N ILE A 404 -13.04 -24.07 -20.05
CA ILE A 404 -12.69 -22.68 -19.67
C ILE A 404 -12.28 -22.55 -18.19
N GLY A 405 -12.30 -23.65 -17.42
CA GLY A 405 -12.01 -23.62 -15.99
C GLY A 405 -13.15 -23.15 -15.09
N ASP A 406 -12.80 -22.82 -13.86
CA ASP A 406 -13.74 -22.59 -12.77
C ASP A 406 -14.19 -21.13 -12.71
N VAL A 407 -15.47 -20.88 -13.01
CA VAL A 407 -16.11 -19.59 -12.69
C VAL A 407 -16.41 -19.56 -11.19
N ARG A 408 -15.97 -18.50 -10.51
CA ARG A 408 -16.01 -18.42 -9.04
C ARG A 408 -16.87 -17.28 -8.56
N TYR A 409 -17.82 -17.59 -7.69
CA TYR A 409 -18.66 -16.62 -7.00
C TYR A 409 -18.27 -16.53 -5.53
N PHE A 410 -18.18 -15.32 -5.01
CA PHE A 410 -17.86 -15.04 -3.61
C PHE A 410 -18.91 -14.14 -2.99
N ALA A 411 -19.32 -14.42 -1.74
CA ALA A 411 -20.20 -13.53 -0.98
C ALA A 411 -19.74 -13.38 0.48
N ASN A 412 -19.78 -12.17 1.02
CA ASN A 412 -19.48 -11.92 2.44
C ASN A 412 -20.72 -11.98 3.35
N HIS A 413 -21.82 -12.55 2.83
CA HIS A 413 -23.11 -12.69 3.51
C HIS A 413 -23.81 -13.97 3.09
N ILE A 414 -24.86 -14.33 3.84
CA ILE A 414 -25.75 -15.48 3.56
C ILE A 414 -27.06 -15.07 2.88
N HIS A 415 -27.33 -13.77 2.76
CA HIS A 415 -28.57 -13.26 2.14
C HIS A 415 -28.61 -13.59 0.63
N PRO A 416 -29.79 -13.87 0.03
CA PRO A 416 -29.89 -14.21 -1.39
C PRO A 416 -29.50 -13.06 -2.33
N ASP A 417 -29.78 -11.82 -1.91
CA ASP A 417 -29.51 -10.62 -2.71
C ASP A 417 -28.26 -9.85 -2.25
N ASN A 418 -27.54 -9.29 -3.22
CA ASN A 418 -26.38 -8.41 -3.05
C ASN A 418 -26.78 -6.93 -3.07
N ASP A 419 -26.18 -6.12 -2.17
CA ASP A 419 -26.21 -4.66 -2.31
C ASP A 419 -25.41 -4.24 -3.56
N VAL A 420 -24.32 -4.95 -3.85
CA VAL A 420 -23.44 -4.72 -5.01
C VAL A 420 -22.79 -6.03 -5.45
N LEU A 421 -22.73 -6.24 -6.77
CA LEU A 421 -21.96 -7.31 -7.41
C LEU A 421 -20.77 -6.71 -8.14
N ILE A 422 -19.58 -7.17 -7.78
CA ILE A 422 -18.35 -6.85 -8.50
C ILE A 422 -18.11 -7.94 -9.55
N LEU A 423 -18.00 -7.55 -10.81
CA LEU A 423 -17.76 -8.45 -11.95
C LEU A 423 -16.33 -8.26 -12.47
N SER A 424 -15.61 -9.36 -12.65
CA SER A 424 -14.28 -9.39 -13.28
C SER A 424 -14.04 -10.77 -13.89
N HIS A 425 -12.93 -10.94 -14.60
CA HIS A 425 -12.54 -12.21 -15.19
C HIS A 425 -11.11 -12.62 -14.81
N LEU A 426 -10.77 -13.89 -14.96
CA LEU A 426 -9.46 -14.47 -14.63
C LEU A 426 -8.61 -14.76 -15.87
N ASP A 427 -9.27 -14.96 -17.01
CA ASP A 427 -8.63 -15.30 -18.27
C ASP A 427 -8.13 -14.07 -19.03
N THR A 428 -7.23 -14.31 -19.97
CA THR A 428 -6.67 -13.33 -20.89
C THR A 428 -6.55 -13.93 -22.29
N PRO A 429 -6.52 -13.12 -23.35
CA PRO A 429 -6.49 -13.62 -24.72
C PRO A 429 -5.07 -13.99 -25.22
N TYR A 430 -4.06 -13.92 -24.36
CA TYR A 430 -2.65 -13.95 -24.76
C TYR A 430 -2.08 -15.37 -24.71
N THR A 431 -1.51 -15.81 -25.83
CA THR A 431 -0.82 -17.09 -25.88
C THR A 431 0.54 -17.00 -25.17
N SER A 432 1.18 -18.14 -24.94
CA SER A 432 2.54 -18.17 -24.37
C SER A 432 3.58 -17.39 -25.19
N HIS A 433 3.35 -17.23 -26.50
CA HIS A 433 4.22 -16.45 -27.37
C HIS A 433 4.08 -14.94 -27.17
N ASP A 434 2.88 -14.49 -26.80
CA ASP A 434 2.55 -13.07 -26.63
C ASP A 434 2.73 -12.60 -25.18
N HIS A 435 3.19 -13.48 -24.29
CA HIS A 435 3.29 -13.22 -22.87
C HIS A 435 4.51 -12.36 -22.53
N THR A 436 4.22 -11.19 -21.95
CA THR A 436 5.19 -10.22 -21.43
C THR A 436 5.12 -10.23 -19.90
N PRO A 437 6.22 -10.59 -19.21
CA PRO A 437 6.25 -10.65 -17.76
C PRO A 437 6.22 -9.24 -17.13
N PHE A 438 6.02 -9.22 -15.81
CA PHE A 438 6.04 -7.99 -15.03
C PHE A 438 7.35 -7.21 -15.25
N HIS A 439 7.22 -5.92 -15.53
CA HIS A 439 8.29 -4.96 -15.38
C HIS A 439 7.71 -3.58 -15.05
N GLU A 440 8.52 -2.68 -14.49
CA GLU A 440 8.01 -1.39 -14.07
C GLU A 440 9.01 -0.26 -14.27
N THR A 441 8.47 0.94 -14.32
CA THR A 441 9.16 2.22 -14.24
C THR A 441 8.67 2.95 -12.99
N LYS A 442 9.20 4.14 -12.69
CA LYS A 442 8.73 4.95 -11.55
C LYS A 442 7.21 5.21 -11.58
N THR A 443 6.61 5.35 -12.76
CA THR A 443 5.20 5.79 -12.91
C THR A 443 4.27 4.74 -13.52
N LYS A 444 4.81 3.73 -14.21
CA LYS A 444 4.03 2.73 -14.95
C LYS A 444 4.46 1.32 -14.59
N ILE A 445 3.48 0.42 -14.53
CA ILE A 445 3.68 -1.03 -14.40
C ILE A 445 3.20 -1.66 -15.70
N TYR A 446 3.95 -2.62 -16.22
CA TYR A 446 3.71 -3.31 -17.48
C TYR A 446 3.56 -4.81 -17.24
N GLY A 447 2.86 -5.46 -18.16
CA GLY A 447 2.75 -6.91 -18.20
C GLY A 447 1.43 -7.38 -18.82
N THR A 448 1.45 -8.60 -19.35
CA THR A 448 0.31 -9.17 -20.05
C THR A 448 -0.89 -9.37 -19.14
N GLY A 449 -2.00 -8.72 -19.51
CA GLY A 449 -3.26 -8.73 -18.77
C GLY A 449 -3.28 -7.83 -17.53
N ILE A 450 -2.38 -6.85 -17.45
CA ILE A 450 -2.35 -5.89 -16.34
C ILE A 450 -3.54 -4.92 -16.35
N THR A 451 -4.02 -4.52 -17.53
CA THR A 451 -5.23 -3.70 -17.70
C THR A 451 -6.48 -4.57 -17.74
N GLU A 452 -6.38 -5.75 -18.36
CA GLU A 452 -7.47 -6.69 -18.57
C GLU A 452 -6.96 -8.13 -18.33
N SER A 453 -7.04 -8.70 -17.13
CA SER A 453 -7.90 -8.36 -15.97
C SER A 453 -7.20 -8.14 -14.63
N LYS A 454 -5.91 -8.46 -14.52
CA LYS A 454 -5.24 -8.69 -13.23
C LYS A 454 -5.12 -7.42 -12.38
N GLY A 455 -4.94 -6.26 -13.00
CA GLY A 455 -4.97 -4.97 -12.30
C GLY A 455 -6.33 -4.69 -11.66
N GLY A 456 -7.42 -5.08 -12.32
CA GLY A 456 -8.78 -5.04 -11.75
C GLY A 456 -8.90 -5.91 -10.50
N LEU A 457 -8.38 -7.14 -10.55
CA LEU A 457 -8.35 -8.06 -9.39
C LEU A 457 -7.58 -7.46 -8.21
N ALA A 458 -6.44 -6.82 -8.47
CA ALA A 458 -5.68 -6.12 -7.45
C ALA A 458 -6.49 -4.96 -6.83
N VAL A 459 -7.15 -4.14 -7.65
CA VAL A 459 -8.02 -3.04 -7.17
C VAL A 459 -9.17 -3.57 -6.31
N ILE A 460 -9.81 -4.68 -6.69
CA ILE A 460 -10.85 -5.34 -5.87
C ILE A 460 -10.30 -5.68 -4.48
N LEU A 461 -9.19 -6.40 -4.43
CA LEU A 461 -8.60 -6.84 -3.15
C LEU A 461 -8.22 -5.65 -2.27
N SER A 462 -7.54 -4.65 -2.83
CA SER A 462 -7.11 -3.47 -2.08
C SER A 462 -8.31 -2.67 -1.55
N ALA A 463 -9.38 -2.51 -2.34
CA ALA A 463 -10.60 -1.83 -1.90
C ALA A 463 -11.31 -2.56 -0.76
N LEU A 464 -11.44 -3.88 -0.86
CA LEU A 464 -12.09 -4.70 0.17
C LEU A 464 -11.25 -4.79 1.45
N GLN A 465 -9.92 -4.86 1.32
CA GLN A 465 -8.98 -4.74 2.43
C GLN A 465 -9.13 -3.39 3.15
N ALA A 466 -9.20 -2.28 2.41
CA ALA A 466 -9.44 -0.96 3.00
C ALA A 466 -10.82 -0.86 3.70
N LEU A 467 -11.86 -1.46 3.12
CA LEU A 467 -13.19 -1.53 3.75
C LEU A 467 -13.21 -2.42 5.01
N ARG A 468 -12.42 -3.50 5.03
CA ARG A 468 -12.25 -4.35 6.21
C ARG A 468 -11.47 -3.62 7.30
N PHE A 469 -10.37 -2.97 6.92
CA PHE A 469 -9.53 -2.13 7.79
C PHE A 469 -10.38 -1.07 8.51
N THR A 470 -11.26 -0.40 7.77
CA THR A 470 -12.19 0.61 8.31
C THR A 470 -13.45 0.05 8.96
N LYS A 471 -13.54 -1.28 9.14
CA LYS A 471 -14.67 -2.00 9.78
C LYS A 471 -16.02 -1.74 9.09
N ARG A 472 -16.02 -1.46 7.78
CA ARG A 472 -17.23 -1.19 6.99
C ARG A 472 -17.67 -2.40 6.16
N LEU A 473 -16.74 -3.26 5.75
CA LEU A 473 -17.02 -4.40 4.85
C LEU A 473 -18.17 -5.29 5.35
N ARG A 474 -18.20 -5.61 6.65
CA ARG A 474 -19.25 -6.47 7.24
C ARG A 474 -20.68 -5.90 7.17
N ARG A 475 -20.84 -4.61 6.86
CA ARG A 475 -22.17 -3.95 6.77
C ARG A 475 -22.73 -3.94 5.35
N ILE A 476 -21.94 -4.42 4.39
CA ILE A 476 -22.20 -4.37 2.95
C ILE A 476 -22.40 -5.80 2.48
N ARG A 477 -23.50 -6.07 1.77
CA ARG A 477 -23.75 -7.35 1.10
C ARG A 477 -23.06 -7.32 -0.26
N CYS A 478 -21.81 -7.76 -0.29
CA CYS A 478 -20.98 -7.71 -1.48
C CYS A 478 -20.87 -9.11 -2.09
N GLY A 479 -21.27 -9.23 -3.36
CA GLY A 479 -20.97 -10.37 -4.21
C GLY A 479 -19.77 -10.07 -5.12
N ILE A 480 -19.01 -11.09 -5.50
CA ILE A 480 -17.94 -11.00 -6.50
C ILE A 480 -18.09 -12.19 -7.44
N LEU A 481 -18.21 -11.94 -8.75
CA LEU A 481 -18.22 -12.98 -9.78
C LEU A 481 -16.95 -12.86 -10.62
N LEU A 482 -16.15 -13.92 -10.62
CA LEU A 482 -14.93 -14.05 -11.41
C LEU A 482 -15.16 -15.06 -12.54
N THR A 483 -15.34 -14.57 -13.75
CA THR A 483 -15.53 -15.39 -14.96
C THR A 483 -14.19 -15.85 -15.54
N THR A 484 -14.24 -16.77 -16.49
CA THR A 484 -13.04 -17.38 -17.09
C THR A 484 -13.09 -17.44 -18.61
N ASP A 485 -14.04 -16.74 -19.23
CA ASP A 485 -14.25 -16.77 -20.68
C ASP A 485 -14.56 -15.39 -21.28
N ASP A 486 -14.14 -14.29 -20.65
CA ASP A 486 -14.34 -12.95 -21.25
C ASP A 486 -13.57 -12.85 -22.59
N SER A 487 -12.41 -13.48 -22.72
CA SER A 487 -11.67 -13.56 -23.98
C SER A 487 -12.38 -14.40 -25.06
N LEU A 488 -13.39 -15.18 -24.67
CA LEU A 488 -14.26 -15.98 -25.52
C LEU A 488 -15.71 -15.47 -25.53
N ASP A 489 -15.86 -14.15 -25.40
CA ASP A 489 -17.13 -13.42 -25.53
C ASP A 489 -18.09 -13.62 -24.33
N GLY A 490 -17.65 -14.30 -23.26
CA GLY A 490 -18.44 -14.58 -22.06
C GLY A 490 -19.58 -15.57 -22.27
N LYS A 491 -19.53 -16.35 -23.36
CA LYS A 491 -20.66 -17.17 -23.83
C LYS A 491 -21.07 -18.26 -22.84
N HIS A 492 -20.13 -18.82 -22.09
CA HIS A 492 -20.38 -19.86 -21.10
C HIS A 492 -20.84 -19.25 -19.78
N SER A 493 -20.24 -18.12 -19.38
CA SER A 493 -20.59 -17.40 -18.15
C SER A 493 -21.87 -16.57 -18.26
N ALA A 494 -22.39 -16.32 -19.46
CA ALA A 494 -23.53 -15.42 -19.71
C ALA A 494 -24.75 -15.69 -18.82
N ASN A 495 -25.13 -16.96 -18.64
CA ASN A 495 -26.27 -17.31 -17.80
C ASN A 495 -26.00 -17.09 -16.30
N LEU A 496 -24.76 -17.34 -15.85
CA LEU A 496 -24.35 -17.07 -14.48
C LEU A 496 -24.31 -15.57 -14.20
N ILE A 497 -23.78 -14.77 -15.13
CA ILE A 497 -23.77 -13.31 -15.04
C ILE A 497 -25.19 -12.78 -14.90
N ARG A 498 -26.13 -13.22 -15.76
CA ARG A 498 -27.55 -12.82 -15.68
C ARG A 498 -28.17 -13.21 -14.35
N ASP A 499 -27.91 -14.43 -13.87
CA ASP A 499 -28.48 -14.94 -12.63
C ASP A 499 -28.01 -14.13 -11.42
N TYR A 500 -26.69 -13.98 -11.22
CA TYR A 500 -26.15 -13.19 -10.12
C TYR A 500 -26.47 -11.69 -10.24
N ALA A 501 -26.48 -11.14 -11.45
CA ALA A 501 -26.86 -9.74 -11.67
C ALA A 501 -28.32 -9.50 -11.28
N SER A 502 -29.24 -10.41 -11.63
CA SER A 502 -30.67 -10.29 -11.28
C SER A 502 -30.94 -10.23 -9.77
N ARG A 503 -30.01 -10.77 -8.96
CA ARG A 503 -30.04 -10.76 -7.49
C ARG A 503 -29.17 -9.66 -6.90
N SER A 504 -28.79 -8.67 -7.69
CA SER A 504 -27.86 -7.62 -7.30
C SER A 504 -28.42 -6.25 -7.66
N ARG A 505 -28.30 -5.29 -6.74
CA ARG A 505 -28.84 -3.95 -6.96
C ARG A 505 -27.99 -3.08 -7.89
N TYR A 506 -26.67 -3.22 -7.78
CA TYR A 506 -25.69 -2.46 -8.58
C TYR A 506 -24.58 -3.41 -9.05
N ILE A 507 -24.15 -3.29 -10.30
CA ILE A 507 -23.06 -4.10 -10.87
C ILE A 507 -21.88 -3.20 -11.21
N LEU A 508 -20.69 -3.57 -10.74
CA LEU A 508 -19.44 -2.85 -10.98
C LEU A 508 -18.45 -3.78 -11.70
N SER A 509 -18.19 -3.54 -12.98
CA SER A 509 -17.19 -4.26 -13.76
C SER A 509 -15.80 -3.64 -13.61
N MET A 510 -14.80 -4.50 -13.40
CA MET A 510 -13.45 -4.12 -12.97
C MET A 510 -12.39 -4.10 -14.09
N LYS A 511 -12.81 -3.98 -15.35
CA LYS A 511 -11.88 -3.65 -16.45
C LYS A 511 -11.23 -2.28 -16.24
N TRP A 512 -10.12 -2.05 -16.94
CA TRP A 512 -9.31 -0.82 -16.83
C TRP A 512 -10.13 0.45 -16.97
N GLY A 513 -9.64 1.53 -16.38
CA GLY A 513 -10.10 2.88 -16.67
C GLY A 513 -9.20 3.55 -17.71
N ASP A 514 -9.75 4.48 -18.48
CA ASP A 514 -8.94 5.22 -19.46
C ASP A 514 -7.98 6.18 -18.75
N VAL A 515 -6.79 6.41 -19.31
CA VAL A 515 -5.71 7.21 -18.68
C VAL A 515 -6.12 8.62 -18.25
N ASP A 516 -7.19 9.15 -18.81
CA ASP A 516 -7.78 10.46 -18.52
C ASP A 516 -8.93 10.41 -17.50
N GLY A 517 -9.08 9.30 -16.77
CA GLY A 517 -10.10 9.09 -15.75
C GLY A 517 -11.39 8.46 -16.28
N GLY A 518 -11.43 8.00 -17.53
CA GLY A 518 -12.63 7.44 -18.15
C GLY A 518 -13.24 6.27 -17.36
N VAL A 519 -14.57 6.32 -17.20
CA VAL A 519 -15.44 5.23 -16.71
C VAL A 519 -16.46 4.95 -17.80
N ALA A 520 -16.62 3.69 -18.18
CA ALA A 520 -17.42 3.30 -19.32
C ALA A 520 -18.91 3.22 -18.94
N VAL A 521 -19.72 4.05 -19.60
CA VAL A 521 -21.20 4.08 -19.45
C VAL A 521 -21.91 3.38 -20.62
N SER A 522 -21.18 3.14 -21.71
CA SER A 522 -21.65 2.36 -22.86
C SER A 522 -20.47 1.66 -23.54
N GLY A 523 -20.77 0.69 -24.40
CA GLY A 523 -19.78 -0.05 -25.18
C GLY A 523 -20.35 -0.65 -26.46
N HIS A 524 -19.58 -0.63 -27.54
CA HIS A 524 -20.05 -1.19 -28.81
C HIS A 524 -20.20 -2.71 -28.74
N GLY A 525 -21.28 -3.21 -29.34
CA GLY A 525 -21.43 -4.63 -29.65
C GLY A 525 -20.46 -5.03 -30.77
N ARG A 526 -20.21 -6.32 -30.90
CA ARG A 526 -19.30 -6.88 -31.90
C ARG A 526 -19.81 -8.21 -32.43
N ASP A 527 -19.78 -8.34 -33.75
CA ASP A 527 -20.00 -9.61 -34.44
C ASP A 527 -18.83 -9.94 -35.37
N ASP A 528 -18.40 -11.19 -35.35
CA ASP A 528 -17.38 -11.71 -36.27
C ASP A 528 -18.02 -12.74 -37.22
N TYR A 529 -17.87 -12.49 -38.51
CA TYR A 529 -18.37 -13.31 -39.60
C TYR A 529 -17.21 -13.99 -40.33
N HIS A 530 -17.40 -15.25 -40.68
CA HIS A 530 -16.57 -15.98 -41.63
C HIS A 530 -17.39 -16.22 -42.90
N ILE A 531 -16.85 -15.76 -44.03
CA ILE A 531 -17.50 -15.86 -45.34
C ILE A 531 -16.62 -16.73 -46.21
N GLU A 532 -17.24 -17.73 -46.82
CA GLU A 532 -16.58 -18.64 -47.73
C GLU A 532 -17.19 -18.51 -49.13
N ILE A 533 -16.35 -18.33 -50.14
CA ILE A 533 -16.76 -18.13 -51.54
C ILE A 533 -16.16 -19.26 -52.38
N ARG A 534 -17.01 -19.94 -53.16
CA ARG A 534 -16.65 -21.03 -54.09
C ARG A 534 -17.41 -20.88 -55.42
N ASP A 535 -17.03 -21.68 -56.41
CA ASP A 535 -17.82 -21.92 -57.64
C ASP A 535 -18.19 -20.65 -58.43
N VAL A 536 -17.27 -19.71 -58.60
CA VAL A 536 -17.48 -18.50 -59.41
C VAL A 536 -17.34 -18.88 -60.90
N LYS A 537 -18.35 -18.58 -61.74
CA LYS A 537 -18.28 -18.84 -63.18
C LYS A 537 -17.22 -17.95 -63.83
N ASP A 538 -16.24 -18.56 -64.49
CA ASP A 538 -15.30 -17.89 -65.39
C ASP A 538 -15.80 -18.00 -66.82
N ASP A 539 -16.18 -16.87 -67.40
CA ASP A 539 -16.32 -16.75 -68.84
C ASP A 539 -14.93 -16.41 -69.40
N THR A 540 -14.30 -17.38 -70.09
CA THR A 540 -13.16 -17.18 -71.01
C THR A 540 -11.70 -17.11 -70.47
N ARG A 541 -11.24 -18.12 -69.73
CA ARG A 541 -9.89 -18.79 -69.83
C ARG A 541 -9.50 -19.47 -68.49
N PRO A 542 -8.95 -20.70 -68.51
CA PRO A 542 -8.62 -21.46 -67.29
C PRO A 542 -7.50 -20.88 -66.41
N THR A 543 -6.74 -19.89 -66.91
CA THR A 543 -5.56 -19.32 -66.24
C THR A 543 -5.79 -18.01 -65.48
N ILE A 544 -7.01 -17.44 -65.49
CA ILE A 544 -7.34 -16.22 -64.75
C ILE A 544 -8.55 -16.51 -63.86
N SER A 545 -8.34 -16.66 -62.55
CA SER A 545 -9.43 -16.90 -61.58
C SER A 545 -10.34 -15.68 -61.47
N GLY A 546 -11.61 -15.81 -61.85
CA GLY A 546 -12.66 -14.82 -61.56
C GLY A 546 -12.98 -14.67 -60.06
N LEU A 547 -12.51 -15.61 -59.21
CA LEU A 547 -12.79 -15.65 -57.78
C LEU A 547 -12.11 -14.53 -57.00
N ILE A 548 -10.81 -14.27 -57.23
CA ILE A 548 -10.10 -13.19 -56.51
C ILE A 548 -10.73 -11.82 -56.82
N PRO A 549 -10.93 -11.43 -58.10
CA PRO A 549 -11.62 -10.17 -58.42
C PRO A 549 -13.03 -10.09 -57.83
N TYR A 550 -13.77 -11.20 -57.81
CA TYR A 550 -15.09 -11.25 -57.18
C TYR A 550 -15.02 -11.03 -55.66
N ALA A 551 -14.11 -11.72 -54.97
CA ALA A 551 -13.88 -11.55 -53.54
C ALA A 551 -13.47 -10.10 -53.22
N CYS A 552 -12.55 -9.50 -53.98
CA CYS A 552 -12.15 -8.09 -53.82
C CYS A 552 -13.33 -7.13 -53.99
N LYS A 553 -14.22 -7.35 -54.98
CA LYS A 553 -15.45 -6.54 -55.15
C LYS A 553 -16.36 -6.65 -53.93
N LYS A 554 -16.50 -7.86 -53.35
CA LYS A 554 -17.28 -8.05 -52.12
C LYS A 554 -16.64 -7.34 -50.94
N VAL A 555 -15.32 -7.41 -50.77
CA VAL A 555 -14.59 -6.66 -49.72
C VAL A 555 -14.87 -5.16 -49.82
N VAL A 556 -14.72 -4.56 -51.01
CA VAL A 556 -15.02 -3.13 -51.22
C VAL A 556 -16.48 -2.79 -50.93
N SER A 557 -17.41 -3.70 -51.22
CA SER A 557 -18.83 -3.49 -50.96
C SER A 557 -19.17 -3.60 -49.47
N LEU A 558 -18.49 -4.48 -48.74
CA LEU A 558 -18.65 -4.66 -47.30
C LEU A 558 -18.07 -3.46 -46.53
N ASP A 559 -16.91 -2.96 -46.92
CA ASP A 559 -16.25 -1.80 -46.30
C ASP A 559 -17.14 -0.54 -46.35
N LYS A 560 -17.84 -0.35 -47.48
CA LYS A 560 -18.83 0.73 -47.69
C LYS A 560 -20.08 0.64 -46.82
N LEU A 561 -20.29 -0.45 -46.08
CA LEU A 561 -21.43 -0.58 -45.17
C LEU A 561 -21.22 0.17 -43.86
N SER A 562 -20.00 0.63 -43.57
CA SER A 562 -19.71 1.44 -42.38
C SER A 562 -20.51 2.74 -42.38
N THR A 563 -21.15 3.05 -41.26
CA THR A 563 -21.89 4.28 -41.00
C THR A 563 -21.45 4.89 -39.67
N GLU A 564 -21.95 6.07 -39.34
CA GLU A 564 -21.83 6.59 -37.98
C GLU A 564 -22.46 5.58 -36.98
N GLY A 565 -21.74 5.28 -35.89
CA GLY A 565 -22.15 4.30 -34.88
C GLY A 565 -22.09 2.82 -35.29
N CYS A 566 -21.72 2.50 -36.54
CA CYS A 566 -21.53 1.12 -37.01
C CYS A 566 -20.33 1.00 -37.95
N ARG A 567 -19.28 0.29 -37.55
CA ARG A 567 -18.07 0.09 -38.35
C ARG A 567 -17.98 -1.34 -38.85
N VAL A 568 -17.63 -1.50 -40.12
CA VAL A 568 -17.28 -2.79 -40.72
C VAL A 568 -15.80 -2.80 -41.04
N MET A 569 -15.12 -3.89 -40.70
CA MET A 569 -13.72 -4.11 -40.98
C MET A 569 -13.53 -5.49 -41.59
N VAL A 570 -12.68 -5.58 -42.61
CA VAL A 570 -12.32 -6.84 -43.26
C VAL A 570 -10.85 -7.16 -42.93
N PRO A 571 -10.56 -7.79 -41.77
CA PRO A 571 -9.18 -8.04 -41.35
C PRO A 571 -8.45 -9.05 -42.24
N THR A 572 -9.15 -10.00 -42.87
CA THR A 572 -8.51 -11.02 -43.69
C THR A 572 -9.30 -11.31 -44.97
N LEU A 573 -8.55 -11.45 -46.07
CA LEU A 573 -8.96 -12.08 -47.31
C LEU A 573 -7.89 -13.10 -47.66
N GLN A 574 -8.25 -14.36 -47.77
CA GLN A 574 -7.35 -15.44 -48.16
C GLN A 574 -7.91 -16.17 -49.38
N ALA A 575 -7.07 -16.38 -50.38
CA ALA A 575 -7.36 -17.20 -51.55
C ALA A 575 -6.11 -18.00 -51.84
N ASN A 576 -6.14 -19.30 -51.56
CA ASN A 576 -4.99 -20.18 -51.72
C ASN A 576 -5.09 -20.95 -53.04
N THR A 577 -3.94 -21.24 -53.64
CA THR A 577 -3.84 -22.08 -54.83
C THR A 577 -2.64 -23.02 -54.72
N SER A 578 -2.68 -24.11 -55.47
CA SER A 578 -1.64 -25.14 -55.54
C SER A 578 -1.20 -25.33 -57.00
N TYR A 579 0.10 -25.55 -57.22
CA TYR A 579 0.68 -25.93 -58.52
C TYR A 579 0.42 -24.93 -59.67
N GLY A 580 0.26 -23.63 -59.36
CA GLY A 580 0.07 -22.58 -60.37
C GLY A 580 -1.36 -22.46 -60.92
N ASN A 581 -2.35 -23.10 -60.29
CA ASN A 581 -3.74 -23.03 -60.69
C ASN A 581 -4.42 -21.72 -60.23
N SER A 582 -5.64 -21.49 -60.72
CA SER A 582 -6.56 -20.50 -60.20
C SER A 582 -7.14 -20.97 -58.84
N PRO A 583 -7.26 -20.10 -57.81
CA PRO A 583 -7.96 -20.46 -56.58
C PRO A 583 -9.41 -20.85 -56.85
N ASP A 584 -9.86 -21.93 -56.23
CA ASP A 584 -11.23 -22.45 -56.27
C ASP A 584 -12.06 -22.01 -55.04
N LYS A 585 -11.38 -21.53 -53.99
CA LYS A 585 -11.96 -21.08 -52.74
C LYS A 585 -11.29 -19.80 -52.22
N ALA A 586 -12.13 -18.88 -51.73
CA ALA A 586 -11.69 -17.71 -50.98
C ALA A 586 -12.42 -17.63 -49.63
N SER A 587 -11.73 -17.18 -48.59
CA SER A 587 -12.29 -16.90 -47.28
C SER A 587 -12.09 -15.43 -46.90
N ILE A 588 -13.12 -14.85 -46.30
CA ILE A 588 -13.12 -13.46 -45.83
C ILE A 588 -13.57 -13.48 -44.37
N THR A 589 -12.82 -12.83 -43.48
CA THR A 589 -13.29 -12.51 -42.14
C THR A 589 -13.80 -11.09 -42.14
N VAL A 590 -14.99 -10.87 -41.57
CA VAL A 590 -15.58 -9.54 -41.38
C VAL A 590 -15.86 -9.34 -39.91
N VAL A 591 -15.43 -8.22 -39.37
CA VAL A 591 -15.70 -7.80 -37.99
C VAL A 591 -16.56 -6.56 -38.05
N THR A 592 -17.67 -6.55 -37.34
CA THR A 592 -18.53 -5.37 -37.20
C THR A 592 -18.55 -4.89 -35.75
N SER A 593 -18.54 -3.58 -35.54
CA SER A 593 -18.83 -2.97 -34.23
C SER A 593 -20.00 -2.01 -34.34
N TYR A 594 -20.93 -1.99 -33.38
CA TYR A 594 -22.16 -1.21 -33.47
C TYR A 594 -22.66 -0.69 -32.12
N ASP A 595 -23.34 0.46 -32.13
CA ASP A 595 -23.82 1.15 -30.92
C ASP A 595 -25.11 0.58 -30.32
N SER A 596 -25.99 -0.02 -31.13
CA SER A 596 -27.30 -0.49 -30.68
C SER A 596 -27.65 -1.88 -31.25
N PHE A 597 -28.62 -2.55 -30.62
CA PHE A 597 -29.12 -3.84 -31.08
C PHE A 597 -29.69 -3.75 -32.51
N GLU A 598 -30.43 -2.68 -32.81
CA GLU A 598 -31.04 -2.43 -34.12
C GLU A 598 -29.98 -2.24 -35.21
N MET A 599 -28.89 -1.54 -34.89
CA MET A 599 -27.76 -1.37 -35.82
C MET A 599 -27.07 -2.71 -36.10
N GLY A 600 -26.90 -3.56 -35.07
CA GLY A 600 -26.38 -4.93 -35.23
C GLY A 600 -27.25 -5.78 -36.17
N ASP A 601 -28.56 -5.75 -35.99
CA ASP A 601 -29.49 -6.48 -36.84
C ASP A 601 -29.55 -5.93 -38.27
N ASP A 602 -29.46 -4.61 -38.45
CA ASP A 602 -29.45 -3.96 -39.76
C ASP A 602 -28.14 -4.26 -40.52
N ILE A 603 -26.99 -4.19 -39.85
CA ILE A 603 -25.70 -4.49 -40.50
C ILE A 603 -25.62 -5.97 -40.91
N GLU A 604 -26.14 -6.89 -40.10
CA GLU A 604 -26.22 -8.31 -40.48
C GLU A 604 -27.05 -8.48 -41.77
N LYS A 605 -28.22 -7.83 -41.85
CA LYS A 605 -29.08 -7.87 -43.06
C LYS A 605 -28.36 -7.28 -44.28
N LYS A 606 -27.62 -6.18 -44.12
CA LYS A 606 -26.84 -5.53 -45.18
C LYS A 606 -25.68 -6.42 -45.65
N ILE A 607 -24.92 -7.03 -44.75
CA ILE A 607 -23.85 -7.98 -45.07
C ILE A 607 -24.42 -9.15 -45.88
N ARG A 608 -25.49 -9.77 -45.39
CA ARG A 608 -26.14 -10.88 -46.11
C ARG A 608 -26.66 -10.44 -47.48
N ARG A 609 -27.14 -9.21 -47.64
CA ARG A 609 -27.59 -8.67 -48.94
C ARG A 609 -26.44 -8.46 -49.91
N VAL A 610 -25.31 -7.90 -49.45
CA VAL A 610 -24.09 -7.73 -50.26
C VAL A 610 -23.55 -9.08 -50.72
N LEU A 611 -23.71 -10.13 -49.91
CA LEU A 611 -23.19 -11.47 -50.17
C LEU A 611 -24.16 -12.42 -50.88
N LYS A 612 -25.41 -11.99 -51.16
CA LYS A 612 -26.35 -12.78 -51.97
C LYS A 612 -25.81 -13.02 -53.38
N ARG A 613 -26.32 -14.06 -54.04
CA ARG A 613 -25.95 -14.46 -55.41
C ARG A 613 -26.09 -13.28 -56.37
N ASP A 614 -24.96 -12.82 -56.86
CA ASP A 614 -24.89 -12.04 -58.09
C ASP A 614 -24.98 -13.02 -59.27
N GLY A 615 -25.33 -12.57 -60.48
CA GLY A 615 -25.49 -13.40 -61.68
C GLY A 615 -24.25 -14.24 -62.12
N ASN A 616 -23.18 -14.27 -61.32
CA ASN A 616 -21.90 -14.94 -61.56
C ASN A 616 -21.83 -16.40 -61.05
N GLY A 617 -22.92 -16.98 -60.58
CA GLY A 617 -22.99 -18.40 -60.17
C GLY A 617 -22.28 -18.77 -58.86
N ALA A 618 -21.61 -17.82 -58.20
CA ALA A 618 -20.86 -18.00 -56.97
C ALA A 618 -21.69 -18.62 -55.84
N ARG A 619 -21.13 -19.61 -55.15
CA ARG A 619 -21.64 -20.12 -53.87
C ARG A 619 -20.98 -19.33 -52.74
N VAL A 620 -21.78 -18.70 -51.89
CA VAL A 620 -21.32 -17.92 -50.75
C VAL A 620 -21.97 -18.45 -49.48
N ASP A 621 -21.15 -18.95 -48.56
CA ASP A 621 -21.57 -19.45 -47.26
C ASP A 621 -21.14 -18.43 -46.19
N VAL A 622 -22.10 -17.93 -45.40
CA VAL A 622 -21.86 -16.90 -44.38
C VAL A 622 -22.18 -17.48 -43.01
N SER A 623 -21.17 -17.65 -42.16
CA SER A 623 -21.32 -18.06 -40.78
C SER A 623 -20.92 -16.94 -39.82
N ARG A 624 -21.73 -16.69 -38.79
CA ARG A 624 -21.34 -15.86 -37.64
C ARG A 624 -20.84 -16.79 -36.55
N TRP A 625 -19.63 -16.54 -36.06
CA TRP A 625 -18.97 -17.45 -35.11
C TRP A 625 -18.64 -16.80 -33.77
N ARG A 626 -18.68 -15.46 -33.69
CA ARG A 626 -18.67 -14.71 -32.42
C ARG A 626 -19.72 -13.61 -32.44
N ARG A 627 -20.31 -13.35 -31.28
CA ARG A 627 -21.24 -12.25 -31.01
C ARG A 627 -21.08 -11.79 -29.58
N ARG A 628 -20.97 -10.48 -29.39
CA ARG A 628 -21.09 -9.81 -28.10
C ARG A 628 -22.01 -8.60 -28.25
N ASP A 629 -23.01 -8.52 -27.37
CA ASP A 629 -24.03 -7.48 -27.45
C ASP A 629 -23.48 -6.11 -26.99
N PRO A 630 -24.08 -4.99 -27.43
CA PRO A 630 -23.69 -3.66 -26.99
C PRO A 630 -24.13 -3.41 -25.54
N VAL A 631 -23.38 -2.56 -24.84
CA VAL A 631 -23.76 -2.05 -23.52
C VAL A 631 -24.38 -0.67 -23.74
N LEU A 632 -25.68 -0.57 -23.48
CA LEU A 632 -26.42 0.66 -23.71
C LEU A 632 -26.29 1.62 -22.53
N GLU A 633 -26.21 2.90 -22.85
CA GLU A 633 -26.35 3.98 -21.88
C GLU A 633 -27.84 4.18 -21.60
N THR A 634 -28.24 3.98 -20.34
CA THR A 634 -29.63 4.04 -19.89
C THR A 634 -29.77 4.96 -18.68
N ASP A 635 -31.01 5.33 -18.31
CA ASP A 635 -31.27 6.15 -17.12
C ASP A 635 -30.71 5.51 -15.83
N VAL A 636 -30.80 4.18 -15.70
CA VAL A 636 -30.26 3.46 -14.54
C VAL A 636 -28.72 3.47 -14.53
N THR A 637 -28.09 3.44 -15.71
CA THR A 637 -26.64 3.60 -15.86
C THR A 637 -26.21 5.01 -15.43
N HIS A 638 -26.93 6.04 -15.85
CA HIS A 638 -26.67 7.43 -15.45
C HIS A 638 -26.85 7.67 -13.95
N GLU A 639 -27.85 7.06 -13.32
CA GLU A 639 -28.04 7.12 -11.87
C GLU A 639 -26.82 6.56 -11.13
N LEU A 640 -26.35 5.38 -11.56
CA LEU A 640 -25.15 4.77 -10.98
C LEU A 640 -23.89 5.61 -11.26
N TYR A 641 -23.73 6.15 -12.47
CA TYR A 641 -22.59 7.01 -12.80
C TYR A 641 -22.56 8.26 -11.92
N SER A 642 -23.72 8.91 -11.73
CA SER A 642 -23.84 10.07 -10.85
C SER A 642 -23.44 9.75 -9.41
N MET A 643 -23.81 8.56 -8.90
CA MET A 643 -23.36 8.10 -7.58
C MET A 643 -21.84 7.91 -7.52
N VAL A 644 -21.24 7.34 -8.56
CA VAL A 644 -19.78 7.16 -8.67
C VAL A 644 -19.07 8.50 -8.75
N GLU A 645 -19.61 9.46 -9.51
CA GLU A 645 -19.08 10.81 -9.64
C GLU A 645 -19.09 11.56 -8.31
N GLU A 646 -20.18 11.46 -7.55
CA GLU A 646 -20.26 12.03 -6.20
C GLU A 646 -19.29 11.36 -5.21
N ALA A 647 -19.01 10.07 -5.38
CA ALA A 647 -17.98 9.39 -4.61
C ALA A 647 -16.57 9.88 -4.99
N ALA A 648 -16.31 10.07 -6.29
CA ALA A 648 -15.03 10.53 -6.84
C ALA A 648 -14.71 11.97 -6.43
N LYS A 649 -15.69 12.89 -6.50
CA LYS A 649 -15.57 14.28 -6.02
C LYS A 649 -15.15 14.34 -4.55
N LYS A 650 -15.72 13.49 -3.68
CA LYS A 650 -15.38 13.45 -2.24
C LYS A 650 -13.93 13.05 -1.96
N VAL A 651 -13.26 12.40 -2.90
CA VAL A 651 -11.88 11.92 -2.75
C VAL A 651 -10.90 12.58 -3.72
N ASN A 652 -11.35 13.62 -4.44
CA ASN A 652 -10.58 14.35 -5.43
C ASN A 652 -9.97 13.44 -6.51
N ILE A 653 -10.76 12.49 -7.01
CA ILE A 653 -10.36 11.64 -8.14
C ILE A 653 -11.14 12.11 -9.37
N PRO A 654 -10.47 12.58 -10.44
CA PRO A 654 -11.14 12.98 -11.65
C PRO A 654 -11.69 11.74 -12.37
N ILE A 655 -12.96 11.79 -12.77
CA ILE A 655 -13.56 10.81 -13.65
C ILE A 655 -14.39 11.50 -14.72
N LYS A 656 -14.62 10.81 -15.84
CA LYS A 656 -15.54 11.25 -16.89
C LYS A 656 -16.24 10.06 -17.54
N PRO A 657 -17.45 10.24 -18.10
CA PRO A 657 -18.12 9.17 -18.81
C PRO A 657 -17.39 8.95 -20.15
N THR A 658 -17.24 7.67 -20.52
CA THR A 658 -16.61 7.25 -21.77
C THR A 658 -17.42 6.15 -22.41
N ARG A 659 -17.20 5.95 -23.71
CA ARG A 659 -17.75 4.83 -24.47
C ARG A 659 -16.62 3.89 -24.85
N ARG A 660 -16.79 2.60 -24.57
CA ARG A 660 -15.83 1.55 -24.94
C ARG A 660 -16.01 1.15 -26.39
N PHE A 661 -14.89 0.92 -27.07
CA PHE A 661 -14.89 0.45 -28.45
C PHE A 661 -15.34 -1.01 -28.63
N VAL A 662 -15.31 -1.80 -27.55
CA VAL A 662 -15.74 -3.20 -27.52
C VAL A 662 -16.33 -3.47 -26.14
N SER A 663 -17.46 -4.17 -26.08
CA SER A 663 -18.07 -4.61 -24.82
C SER A 663 -17.35 -5.79 -24.17
N SER A 664 -17.68 -6.05 -22.90
CA SER A 664 -17.14 -7.12 -22.05
C SER A 664 -18.25 -8.04 -21.56
N ASP A 665 -17.95 -8.91 -20.59
CA ASP A 665 -18.94 -9.66 -19.83
C ASP A 665 -20.08 -8.81 -19.24
N ILE A 666 -19.88 -7.51 -19.05
CA ILE A 666 -20.96 -6.60 -18.61
C ILE A 666 -22.12 -6.53 -19.63
N SER A 667 -21.90 -6.88 -20.91
CA SER A 667 -22.98 -6.95 -21.91
C SER A 667 -24.03 -8.00 -21.61
N HIS A 668 -23.71 -8.98 -20.76
CA HIS A 668 -24.66 -10.01 -20.34
C HIS A 668 -25.57 -9.56 -19.18
N VAL A 669 -25.27 -8.41 -18.57
CA VAL A 669 -26.11 -7.83 -17.51
C VAL A 669 -27.40 -7.28 -18.12
N PRO A 670 -28.59 -7.61 -17.57
CA PRO A 670 -29.84 -7.04 -18.06
C PRO A 670 -29.83 -5.50 -18.01
N THR A 671 -30.29 -4.86 -19.09
CA THR A 671 -30.27 -3.39 -19.26
C THR A 671 -31.11 -2.62 -18.22
N THR A 672 -32.00 -3.31 -17.52
CA THR A 672 -32.81 -2.76 -16.43
C THR A 672 -32.05 -2.64 -15.11
N ILE A 673 -30.85 -3.23 -15.02
CA ILE A 673 -30.06 -3.25 -13.79
C ILE A 673 -28.91 -2.23 -13.92
N PRO A 674 -28.74 -1.31 -12.95
CA PRO A 674 -27.66 -0.34 -12.98
C PRO A 674 -26.29 -1.02 -13.01
N SER A 675 -25.52 -0.79 -14.08
CA SER A 675 -24.19 -1.37 -14.24
C SER A 675 -23.22 -0.38 -14.86
N LEU A 676 -21.95 -0.45 -14.44
CA LEU A 676 -20.86 0.37 -14.98
C LEU A 676 -19.58 -0.44 -15.13
N GLU A 677 -18.73 -0.03 -16.06
CA GLU A 677 -17.40 -0.58 -16.26
C GLU A 677 -16.32 0.50 -16.17
N GLY A 678 -15.06 0.09 -16.02
CA GLY A 678 -13.92 0.99 -16.07
C GLY A 678 -13.49 1.51 -14.71
N LEU A 679 -13.79 0.74 -13.66
CA LEU A 679 -13.39 1.03 -12.28
C LEU A 679 -12.05 0.40 -11.90
N GLY A 680 -11.44 -0.39 -12.80
CA GLY A 680 -10.08 -0.88 -12.66
C GLY A 680 -9.02 0.24 -12.76
N PRO A 681 -7.72 -0.11 -12.67
CA PRO A 681 -6.63 0.85 -12.72
C PRO A 681 -6.61 1.63 -14.04
N LEU A 682 -6.02 2.83 -14.03
CA LEU A 682 -5.86 3.65 -15.23
C LEU A 682 -4.76 3.06 -16.10
N GLY A 683 -5.03 2.76 -17.36
CA GLY A 683 -4.07 2.08 -18.23
C GLY A 683 -4.36 2.24 -19.72
N ALA A 684 -3.40 1.78 -20.53
CA ALA A 684 -3.48 1.79 -21.98
C ALA A 684 -2.62 0.65 -22.58
N GLY A 685 -2.58 0.57 -23.91
CA GLY A 685 -1.82 -0.48 -24.62
C GLY A 685 -2.47 -1.86 -24.52
N PHE A 686 -3.79 -1.94 -24.27
CA PHE A 686 -4.51 -3.21 -24.23
C PHE A 686 -4.30 -4.03 -25.51
N LYS A 687 -4.15 -5.35 -25.38
CA LYS A 687 -3.88 -6.28 -26.48
C LYS A 687 -2.59 -5.96 -27.25
N SER A 688 -1.57 -5.48 -26.54
CA SER A 688 -0.23 -5.23 -27.09
C SER A 688 0.87 -5.58 -26.09
N PRO A 689 2.13 -5.77 -26.53
CA PRO A 689 3.27 -5.97 -25.64
C PRO A 689 3.53 -4.79 -24.70
N ASP A 690 3.06 -3.59 -25.07
CA ASP A 690 3.22 -2.35 -24.31
C ASP A 690 2.05 -2.11 -23.34
N GLU A 691 1.28 -3.15 -22.97
CA GLU A 691 0.18 -3.04 -22.03
C GLU A 691 0.65 -2.55 -20.66
N TYR A 692 0.06 -1.47 -20.15
CA TYR A 692 0.48 -0.85 -18.89
C TYR A 692 -0.66 -0.22 -18.08
N ILE A 693 -0.42 -0.08 -16.77
CA ILE A 693 -1.20 0.76 -15.87
C ILE A 693 -0.33 1.86 -15.24
N LEU A 694 -0.95 2.96 -14.84
CA LEU A 694 -0.32 3.97 -13.98
C LEU A 694 -0.22 3.44 -12.56
N ARG A 695 0.99 3.43 -11.97
CA ARG A 695 1.26 2.83 -10.65
C ARG A 695 0.37 3.42 -9.56
N ASP A 696 0.29 4.75 -9.48
CA ASP A 696 -0.50 5.45 -8.45
C ASP A 696 -2.02 5.28 -8.63
N SER A 697 -2.46 4.90 -9.83
CA SER A 697 -3.89 4.68 -10.08
C SER A 697 -4.45 3.48 -9.30
N LEU A 698 -3.60 2.55 -8.86
CA LEU A 698 -4.01 1.45 -7.98
C LEU A 698 -4.60 1.99 -6.67
N ILE A 699 -4.02 3.05 -6.10
CA ILE A 699 -4.52 3.68 -4.87
C ILE A 699 -5.84 4.38 -5.15
N ASP A 700 -5.88 5.25 -6.16
CA ASP A 700 -7.06 6.07 -6.43
C ASP A 700 -8.25 5.21 -6.85
N ARG A 701 -8.06 4.24 -7.75
CA ARG A 701 -9.16 3.36 -8.18
C ARG A 701 -9.63 2.42 -7.07
N ALA A 702 -8.73 1.91 -6.21
CA ALA A 702 -9.15 1.14 -5.04
C ALA A 702 -9.90 1.99 -4.02
N LEU A 703 -9.50 3.25 -3.80
CA LEU A 703 -10.19 4.19 -2.94
C LEU A 703 -11.58 4.53 -3.48
N LEU A 704 -11.69 4.80 -4.78
CA LEU A 704 -12.94 5.06 -5.46
C LEU A 704 -13.88 3.85 -5.32
N LEU A 705 -13.40 2.65 -5.64
CA LEU A 705 -14.19 1.43 -5.51
C LEU A 705 -14.67 1.22 -4.07
N ALA A 706 -13.81 1.41 -3.06
CA ALA A 706 -14.20 1.31 -1.66
C ALA A 706 -15.32 2.30 -1.28
N MET A 707 -15.23 3.53 -1.78
CA MET A 707 -16.25 4.56 -1.56
C MET A 707 -17.59 4.21 -2.21
N VAL A 708 -17.55 3.73 -3.45
CA VAL A 708 -18.74 3.33 -4.24
C VAL A 708 -19.42 2.12 -3.59
N VAL A 709 -18.67 1.06 -3.29
CA VAL A 709 -19.17 -0.16 -2.64
C VAL A 709 -19.86 0.16 -1.30
N ARG A 710 -19.32 1.11 -0.52
CA ARG A 710 -19.98 1.61 0.70
C ARG A 710 -21.29 2.33 0.40
N ASP A 711 -21.31 3.20 -0.61
CA ASP A 711 -22.48 4.03 -0.90
C ASP A 711 -23.63 3.21 -1.50
N CYS A 712 -23.34 2.15 -2.28
CA CYS A 712 -24.31 1.13 -2.68
C CYS A 712 -25.10 0.57 -1.48
N ALA A 713 -24.41 0.29 -0.36
CA ALA A 713 -25.04 -0.28 0.84
C ALA A 713 -25.87 0.73 1.65
N LYS A 714 -25.47 2.01 1.72
CA LYS A 714 -26.19 3.03 2.51
C LYS A 714 -27.60 3.32 1.99
N LEU A 715 -27.81 3.16 0.69
CA LEU A 715 -29.11 3.37 0.07
C LEU A 715 -30.12 2.25 0.39
N ARG A 716 -29.69 1.17 1.07
CA ARG A 716 -30.59 0.19 1.71
C ARG A 716 -31.25 0.80 2.95
N THR A 717 -30.44 1.36 3.86
CA THR A 717 -30.92 1.91 5.14
C THR A 717 -31.93 3.05 5.00
N LYS A 718 -31.87 3.85 3.93
CA LYS A 718 -32.88 4.91 3.68
C LYS A 718 -34.20 4.38 3.10
N LYS A 719 -34.19 3.34 2.26
CA LYS A 719 -35.40 2.76 1.67
C LYS A 719 -36.15 1.84 2.64
N GLU A 720 -35.43 1.15 3.53
CA GLU A 720 -36.01 0.35 4.63
C GLU A 720 -36.57 1.21 5.78
N GLN A 721 -36.17 2.49 5.89
CA GLN A 721 -36.76 3.45 6.84
C GLN A 721 -38.00 4.18 6.30
N ASN A 722 -38.21 4.14 4.99
CA ASN A 722 -39.35 4.78 4.30
C ASN A 722 -40.41 3.76 3.82
N LYS A 723 -40.23 2.49 4.14
CA LYS A 723 -41.23 1.42 4.05
C LYS A 723 -41.54 0.97 5.47
#